data_AF-A0A918Q5N0-F1
#
_entry.id   AF-A0A918Q5N0-F1
#
_cell.length_a   1.000
_cell.length_b   1.000
_cell.length_c   1.000
_cell.angle_alpha   90.00
_cell.angle_beta   90.00
_cell.angle_gamma   90.00
#
_symmetry.space_group_name_H-M   'P 1'
#
loop_
_entity.id
_entity.type
_entity.pdbx_description
1 polymer ?
#
loop_
_entity_poly.entity_id
_entity_poly.type
_entity_poly.pdbx_seq_one_letter_code
_entity_poly.pdbx_strand_id
1 'polypeptide(L)'
;MALSLPAAAYAQTDVKQRFDISPQPLGSALAIFTRVTGLDLVFGEALPTVPSGAVRGEITASEALSRLLAGTGLTYRIAGNKVTLEKAPGANGAIQLGTIRVESSVDTGRGDRVAGTGTGTPLWDGRPESVYTTPGSVSVIEREQIDAFRGTSPADILKSAPGILSGESRANGGIDVNIRGLQGQGRVVVTVDGAQNSTNVYRGYQGIANRTFIDPDFISSVSIEKGSSGQPGASGAIGGTLTLRTVTADDIVGEGEVIGIRMKAEYGGNTSPREQGRVAFSQAPSTGLVSTETMPQRPSDLDLNTSAYSMLVGTKSSRFDTVFGYSHRRSGNYHAGEEGSNGSRLTTCPYSAEDCAYYNNWHQLGLTAYLSGEEVLNTSQDAESFLLKGTLRITDSQTLDLGFSRYDSHYGETFPGSLWNNQGLASEYPLSEVLLDTYTARYRWDPVSELIDLKFNLWGTEMTELSISSSNTEQSHKWGKSRGADVSNTSSLSVAGQPLNVQYGLSYLSESTGPDRAYYVGIPPREGSRKSASLFVNTRWEPLTWLTVTNGLRYQNFESENKNPLSQKERVSGNGTDISLAASVRTPVEGLQAYVRYDRAHRLPSLFESVGAFATTVSPDLKPERSNNWELGLNAERRGMWGEDEGALKLSYFRNQTDDYIYRQWTQVCAYFYNGRCYYYTSTMVVSNLEKAEFTGWELSGRYRKGGFAADLNATYYDKVAFCRTENSCKDSSLAADYATNQVPPEYSWNLTLSQKLLKDRLNLSARVNRTGPRAAKAEPTSGGANPFIALIDWKPYTVTSLYADYAVTDGAKFYVSAENVFDEYYVEPLGLALMPSPGRTLRFGLTAAFNGPKSGRYLGEGDSRNSGEPVDWNGLYVGLHGSRSQGPISAEAFGSGGIRALNFSDVAETAAGVQFGYNYVFADRFVVGPVLDYSAGKISAKQRFQTEYLSSIAISNLTTAGIRLGIVTDRTLVYVVGGRAVADTESQIGYQASRRRPDIQYAGDGRMRGTFIGAGAEYALGEHWSFVGEYRNIQFERGDYWSQSQNISAPENTPFFLTLGWEPNARLDQLKIGLNYRF
;
A
#
# COMPACT_ATOMS: atom_id res chain seq x y z
N MET A 1 55.35 31.86 -10.01
CA MET A 1 55.84 30.47 -9.92
C MET A 1 54.59 29.59 -9.93
N ALA A 2 54.27 29.00 -11.09
CA ALA A 2 53.01 28.29 -11.30
C ALA A 2 53.15 26.84 -10.80
N LEU A 3 52.27 26.43 -9.88
CA LEU A 3 52.07 25.04 -9.48
C LEU A 3 50.75 24.57 -10.09
N SER A 4 50.85 23.80 -11.16
CA SER A 4 49.75 23.09 -11.80
C SER A 4 49.41 21.82 -11.01
N LEU A 5 48.19 21.70 -10.51
CA LEU A 5 47.60 20.44 -10.07
C LEU A 5 46.93 19.75 -11.28
N PRO A 6 47.12 18.44 -11.53
CA PRO A 6 46.56 17.78 -12.69
C PRO A 6 45.08 17.46 -12.46
N ALA A 7 44.26 17.75 -13.47
CA ALA A 7 42.94 17.15 -13.63
C ALA A 7 43.13 15.67 -14.01
N ALA A 8 42.64 14.75 -13.18
CA ALA A 8 42.60 13.33 -13.49
C ALA A 8 41.15 12.86 -13.57
N ALA A 9 40.62 12.81 -14.79
CA ALA A 9 39.46 12.00 -15.14
C ALA A 9 39.45 11.77 -16.67
N TYR A 10 40.40 10.98 -17.17
CA TYR A 10 40.31 10.34 -18.49
C TYR A 10 41.04 8.99 -18.48
N ALA A 11 40.36 7.95 -19.00
CA ALA A 11 40.84 6.62 -19.36
C ALA A 11 41.34 5.67 -18.24
N GLN A 12 40.41 4.98 -17.57
CA GLN A 12 40.72 3.86 -16.67
C GLN A 12 41.29 2.61 -17.40
N THR A 13 41.32 2.61 -18.74
CA THR A 13 41.83 1.50 -19.58
C THR A 13 43.34 1.52 -19.83
N ASP A 14 44.01 2.66 -19.66
CA ASP A 14 45.47 2.80 -19.89
C ASP A 14 46.30 2.79 -18.60
N VAL A 15 45.65 2.68 -17.44
CA VAL A 15 46.33 2.52 -16.15
C VAL A 15 46.81 1.08 -16.01
N LYS A 16 48.12 0.90 -15.82
CA LYS A 16 48.70 -0.41 -15.51
C LYS A 16 48.32 -0.82 -14.09
N GLN A 17 47.74 -2.00 -13.95
CA GLN A 17 47.34 -2.59 -12.68
C GLN A 17 48.04 -3.93 -12.50
N ARG A 18 48.27 -4.33 -11.25
CA ARG A 18 48.93 -5.60 -10.95
C ARG A 18 47.93 -6.74 -11.01
N PHE A 19 48.13 -7.67 -11.94
CA PHE A 19 47.37 -8.90 -12.06
C PHE A 19 48.20 -10.10 -11.62
N ASP A 20 47.56 -11.04 -10.92
CA ASP A 20 48.07 -12.39 -10.63
C ASP A 20 46.91 -13.40 -10.67
N ILE A 21 46.53 -13.79 -11.89
CA ILE A 21 45.44 -14.71 -12.17
C ILE A 21 46.03 -15.96 -12.81
N SER A 22 45.93 -17.09 -12.12
CA SER A 22 46.32 -18.40 -12.65
C SER A 22 45.19 -18.99 -13.51
N PRO A 23 45.47 -19.92 -14.44
CA PRO A 23 44.43 -20.58 -15.23
C PRO A 23 43.37 -21.24 -14.33
N GLN A 24 42.12 -20.84 -14.52
CA GLN A 24 40.97 -21.31 -13.74
C GLN A 24 39.69 -21.18 -14.59
N PRO A 25 38.51 -21.65 -14.14
CA PRO A 25 37.27 -21.48 -14.90
C PRO A 25 37.06 -20.02 -15.31
N LEU A 26 36.71 -19.79 -16.58
CA LEU A 26 36.71 -18.46 -17.18
C LEU A 26 35.86 -17.44 -16.42
N GLY A 27 34.68 -17.86 -15.94
CA GLY A 27 33.82 -17.01 -15.10
C GLY A 27 34.50 -16.54 -13.81
N SER A 28 35.23 -17.42 -13.13
CA SER A 28 35.98 -17.09 -11.91
C SER A 28 37.14 -16.13 -12.21
N ALA A 29 37.84 -16.33 -13.33
CA ALA A 29 38.96 -15.45 -13.74
C ALA A 29 38.49 -14.04 -14.10
N LEU A 30 37.36 -13.95 -14.79
CA LEU A 30 36.69 -12.69 -15.14
C LEU A 30 36.15 -11.96 -13.90
N ALA A 31 35.67 -12.67 -12.89
CA ALA A 31 35.29 -12.07 -11.61
C ALA A 31 36.50 -11.45 -10.86
N ILE A 32 37.67 -12.09 -10.90
CA ILE A 32 38.91 -11.50 -10.34
C ILE A 32 39.33 -10.27 -11.16
N PHE A 33 39.24 -10.34 -12.48
CA PHE A 33 39.54 -9.21 -13.36
C PHE A 33 38.68 -7.98 -13.04
N THR A 34 37.36 -8.14 -12.90
CA THR A 34 36.46 -7.05 -12.51
C THR A 34 36.80 -6.49 -11.13
N ARG A 35 37.22 -7.35 -10.18
CA ARG A 35 37.66 -6.91 -8.85
C ARG A 35 38.93 -6.05 -8.89
N VAL A 36 39.89 -6.37 -9.76
CA VAL A 36 41.14 -5.61 -9.90
C VAL A 36 40.92 -4.30 -10.65
N THR A 37 40.06 -4.30 -11.65
CA THR A 37 39.90 -3.18 -12.58
C THR A 37 38.79 -2.20 -12.22
N GLY A 38 37.74 -2.68 -11.53
CA GLY A 38 36.49 -1.95 -11.34
C GLY A 38 35.59 -1.90 -12.59
N LEU A 39 35.96 -2.59 -13.67
CA LEU A 39 35.22 -2.61 -14.94
C LEU A 39 34.08 -3.65 -14.90
N ASP A 40 32.86 -3.22 -15.24
CA ASP A 40 31.68 -4.08 -15.28
C ASP A 40 31.68 -4.96 -16.54
N LEU A 41 31.49 -6.26 -16.37
CA LEU A 41 31.42 -7.23 -17.47
C LEU A 41 29.97 -7.51 -17.87
N VAL A 42 29.73 -7.52 -19.19
CA VAL A 42 28.44 -7.88 -19.81
C VAL A 42 28.65 -9.04 -20.77
N PHE A 43 27.79 -10.05 -20.68
CA PHE A 43 27.84 -11.25 -21.51
C PHE A 43 26.61 -11.33 -22.42
N GLY A 44 26.81 -11.55 -23.72
CA GLY A 44 25.71 -11.81 -24.68
C GLY A 44 25.23 -13.26 -24.69
N GLU A 45 26.04 -14.21 -24.21
CA GLU A 45 25.79 -15.65 -24.21
C GLU A 45 26.43 -16.33 -22.99
N ALA A 46 26.12 -17.61 -22.76
CA ALA A 46 26.73 -18.41 -21.70
C ALA A 46 28.26 -18.54 -21.90
N LEU A 47 29.02 -18.35 -20.82
CA LEU A 47 30.48 -18.46 -20.86
C LEU A 47 30.91 -19.90 -21.21
N PRO A 48 31.89 -20.08 -22.11
CA PRO A 48 32.42 -21.40 -22.41
C PRO A 48 33.07 -22.02 -21.16
N THR A 49 32.97 -23.33 -21.01
CA THR A 49 33.57 -24.10 -19.89
C THR A 49 35.09 -24.27 -20.00
N VAL A 50 35.74 -23.48 -20.86
CA VAL A 50 37.18 -23.50 -21.12
C VAL A 50 37.89 -22.70 -20.02
N PRO A 51 39.06 -23.14 -19.52
CA PRO A 51 39.84 -22.36 -18.56
C PRO A 51 40.36 -21.04 -19.18
N SER A 52 40.52 -20.00 -18.37
CA SER A 52 41.14 -18.74 -18.80
C SER A 52 42.63 -18.89 -19.05
N GLY A 53 43.20 -18.00 -19.87
CA GLY A 53 44.65 -17.81 -19.92
C GLY A 53 45.21 -17.30 -18.58
N ALA A 54 46.52 -17.50 -18.35
CA ALA A 54 47.22 -16.95 -17.19
C ALA A 54 47.56 -15.47 -17.41
N VAL A 55 47.40 -14.64 -16.38
CA VAL A 55 47.77 -13.23 -16.41
C VAL A 55 48.59 -12.85 -15.19
N ARG A 56 49.85 -12.45 -15.41
CA ARG A 56 50.76 -11.98 -14.38
C ARG A 56 51.51 -10.72 -14.82
N GLY A 57 51.64 -9.77 -13.90
CA GLY A 57 52.43 -8.54 -14.08
C GLY A 57 51.61 -7.25 -13.97
N GLU A 58 52.29 -6.12 -14.07
CA GLU A 58 51.65 -4.80 -14.18
C GLU A 58 51.34 -4.47 -15.64
N ILE A 59 50.08 -4.66 -16.01
CA ILE A 59 49.60 -4.49 -17.39
C ILE A 59 48.26 -3.75 -17.39
N THR A 60 47.83 -3.25 -18.54
CA THR A 60 46.54 -2.54 -18.66
C THR A 60 45.37 -3.51 -18.59
N ALA A 61 44.18 -3.00 -18.25
CA ALA A 61 42.96 -3.81 -18.20
C ALA A 61 42.63 -4.46 -19.56
N SER A 62 42.88 -3.75 -20.67
CA SER A 62 42.71 -4.30 -22.02
C SER A 62 43.67 -5.46 -22.29
N GLU A 63 44.94 -5.31 -21.90
CA GLU A 63 45.96 -6.34 -22.09
C GLU A 63 45.70 -7.57 -21.19
N ALA A 64 45.30 -7.37 -19.94
CA ALA A 64 44.89 -8.46 -19.04
C ALA A 64 43.69 -9.24 -19.59
N LEU A 65 42.66 -8.54 -20.07
CA LEU A 65 41.47 -9.18 -20.62
C LEU A 65 41.77 -9.95 -21.91
N SER A 66 42.61 -9.39 -22.79
CA SER A 66 43.04 -10.09 -24.01
C SER A 66 43.74 -11.42 -23.71
N ARG A 67 44.56 -11.46 -22.66
CA ARG A 67 45.28 -12.66 -22.22
C ARG A 67 44.37 -13.66 -21.50
N LEU A 68 43.39 -13.19 -20.73
CA LEU A 68 42.39 -14.03 -20.09
C LEU A 68 41.51 -14.77 -21.12
N LEU A 69 41.12 -14.08 -22.18
CA LEU A 69 40.20 -14.58 -23.21
C LEU A 69 40.89 -15.35 -24.34
N ALA A 70 42.23 -15.33 -24.40
CA ALA A 70 42.98 -16.05 -25.42
C ALA A 70 42.63 -17.55 -25.42
N GLY A 71 42.19 -18.07 -26.57
CA GLY A 71 41.81 -19.48 -26.73
C GLY A 71 40.38 -19.84 -26.27
N THR A 72 39.61 -18.88 -25.76
CA THR A 72 38.21 -19.11 -25.29
C THR A 72 37.16 -18.96 -26.40
N GLY A 73 37.54 -18.41 -27.56
CA GLY A 73 36.62 -18.10 -28.66
C GLY A 73 35.83 -16.80 -28.46
N LEU A 74 36.12 -16.04 -27.41
CA LEU A 74 35.53 -14.73 -27.12
C LEU A 74 36.49 -13.58 -27.43
N THR A 75 35.94 -12.46 -27.85
CA THR A 75 36.58 -11.14 -27.96
C THR A 75 35.87 -10.16 -27.02
N TYR A 76 36.39 -8.94 -26.90
CA TYR A 76 35.83 -7.93 -26.02
C TYR A 76 35.77 -6.55 -26.67
N ARG A 77 34.85 -5.72 -26.18
CA ARG A 77 34.77 -4.29 -26.48
C ARG A 77 34.65 -3.52 -25.16
N ILE A 78 35.50 -2.50 -24.99
CA ILE A 78 35.48 -1.64 -23.80
C ILE A 78 34.86 -0.29 -24.17
N ALA A 79 33.88 0.17 -23.39
CA ALA A 79 33.26 1.48 -23.53
C ALA A 79 32.98 2.09 -22.14
N GLY A 80 33.72 3.13 -21.77
CA GLY A 80 33.66 3.71 -20.42
C GLY A 80 34.10 2.70 -19.35
N ASN A 81 33.29 2.51 -18.30
CA ASN A 81 33.55 1.51 -17.24
C ASN A 81 32.99 0.11 -17.56
N LYS A 82 32.46 -0.11 -18.78
CA LYS A 82 31.83 -1.38 -19.19
C LYS A 82 32.67 -2.13 -20.22
N VAL A 83 32.70 -3.45 -20.07
CA VAL A 83 33.36 -4.41 -20.96
C VAL A 83 32.30 -5.40 -21.45
N THR A 84 32.07 -5.46 -22.76
CA THR A 84 31.16 -6.42 -23.38
C THR A 84 31.97 -7.57 -23.98
N LEU A 85 31.66 -8.82 -23.63
CA LEU A 85 32.24 -10.00 -24.28
C LEU A 85 31.35 -10.48 -25.42
N GLU A 86 31.98 -10.74 -26.56
CA GLU A 86 31.33 -11.13 -27.82
C GLU A 86 32.05 -12.34 -28.42
N LYS A 87 31.40 -13.12 -29.27
CA LYS A 87 32.08 -14.22 -29.99
C LYS A 87 33.11 -13.63 -30.95
N ALA A 88 34.33 -14.15 -30.97
CA ALA A 88 35.32 -13.71 -31.94
C ALA A 88 34.78 -13.96 -33.37
N PRO A 89 34.75 -12.95 -34.26
CA PRO A 89 34.22 -13.13 -35.60
C PRO A 89 34.97 -14.24 -36.32
N GLY A 90 34.24 -15.26 -36.78
CA GLY A 90 34.77 -16.23 -37.72
C GLY A 90 35.18 -15.49 -38.99
N ALA A 91 36.29 -15.89 -39.61
CA ALA A 91 36.72 -15.35 -40.89
C ALA A 91 35.68 -15.70 -41.97
N ASN A 92 34.62 -14.88 -42.11
CA ASN A 92 33.84 -14.56 -43.31
C ASN A 92 32.51 -13.88 -42.94
N GLY A 93 32.31 -12.64 -43.41
CA GLY A 93 30.99 -12.00 -43.54
C GLY A 93 30.59 -11.07 -42.39
N ALA A 94 30.75 -9.76 -42.59
CA ALA A 94 30.34 -8.73 -41.66
C ALA A 94 28.80 -8.63 -41.55
N ILE A 95 28.29 -8.71 -40.32
CA ILE A 95 26.96 -8.22 -39.91
C ILE A 95 27.21 -7.22 -38.80
N GLN A 96 26.90 -5.95 -39.06
CA GLN A 96 26.91 -4.89 -38.05
C GLN A 96 25.54 -4.90 -37.36
N LEU A 97 25.43 -5.69 -36.29
CA LEU A 97 24.28 -5.68 -35.38
C LEU A 97 24.38 -4.45 -34.48
N GLY A 98 23.30 -3.67 -34.41
CA GLY A 98 23.11 -2.66 -33.37
C GLY A 98 23.27 -3.33 -32.00
N THR A 99 24.02 -2.67 -31.12
CA THR A 99 24.36 -3.18 -29.81
C THR A 99 23.10 -3.57 -29.03
N ILE A 100 22.86 -4.87 -28.92
CA ILE A 100 21.91 -5.45 -27.99
C ILE A 100 22.41 -5.11 -26.59
N ARG A 101 21.74 -4.16 -25.93
CA ARG A 101 21.90 -3.91 -24.51
C ARG A 101 21.02 -4.90 -23.76
N VAL A 102 21.57 -6.09 -23.51
CA VAL A 102 21.16 -6.86 -22.33
C VAL A 102 22.00 -6.28 -21.20
N GLU A 103 21.37 -5.47 -20.35
CA GLU A 103 21.95 -5.25 -19.02
C GLU A 103 21.81 -6.59 -18.28
N SER A 104 22.82 -7.45 -18.41
CA SER A 104 23.15 -8.30 -17.28
C SER A 104 23.62 -7.33 -16.21
N SER A 105 22.74 -6.96 -15.30
CA SER A 105 23.17 -6.29 -14.09
C SER A 105 23.98 -7.31 -13.28
N VAL A 106 25.26 -7.45 -13.64
CA VAL A 106 26.29 -7.66 -12.62
C VAL A 106 26.31 -6.34 -11.87
N ASP A 107 25.31 -6.17 -11.03
CA ASP A 107 25.07 -4.94 -10.31
C ASP A 107 26.02 -4.94 -9.12
N THR A 108 27.04 -4.11 -9.22
CA THR A 108 28.09 -3.91 -8.22
C THR A 108 27.57 -3.14 -6.99
N GLY A 109 26.26 -2.86 -6.91
CA GLY A 109 25.54 -2.37 -5.73
C GLY A 109 25.48 -3.39 -4.58
N ARG A 110 26.56 -3.43 -3.81
CA ARG A 110 26.92 -4.38 -2.75
C ARG A 110 26.16 -4.23 -1.41
N GLY A 111 24.86 -3.99 -1.45
CA GLY A 111 24.00 -4.27 -0.29
C GLY A 111 22.65 -3.63 -0.47
N ASP A 112 21.63 -4.38 -0.07
CA ASP A 112 20.19 -4.10 -0.20
C ASP A 112 19.48 -4.59 -1.47
N ARG A 113 20.02 -5.64 -2.08
CA ARG A 113 19.22 -6.51 -2.97
C ARG A 113 19.07 -7.89 -2.36
N VAL A 114 18.09 -8.02 -1.46
CA VAL A 114 17.47 -9.32 -1.15
C VAL A 114 16.84 -9.83 -2.45
N ALA A 115 17.65 -10.49 -3.27
CA ALA A 115 17.20 -11.37 -4.33
C ALA A 115 16.48 -12.53 -3.64
N GLY A 116 15.17 -12.61 -3.85
CA GLY A 116 14.29 -13.68 -3.40
C GLY A 116 14.12 -13.78 -1.88
N THR A 117 13.10 -13.11 -1.34
CA THR A 117 12.16 -13.83 -0.47
C THR A 117 11.69 -15.01 -1.31
N GLY A 118 12.14 -16.22 -0.98
CA GLY A 118 11.97 -17.39 -1.84
C GLY A 118 10.54 -17.44 -2.35
N THR A 119 10.35 -17.26 -3.64
CA THR A 119 9.05 -17.29 -4.33
C THR A 119 8.61 -18.76 -4.44
N GLY A 120 7.32 -19.02 -4.32
CA GLY A 120 6.73 -20.36 -4.29
C GLY A 120 6.72 -20.99 -5.66
N THR A 121 6.99 -20.17 -6.68
CA THR A 121 7.41 -20.51 -8.02
C THR A 121 8.92 -20.55 -7.97
N PRO A 122 9.53 -21.74 -7.97
CA PRO A 122 10.93 -21.88 -7.62
C PRO A 122 11.82 -20.94 -8.44
N LEU A 123 12.40 -19.94 -7.75
CA LEU A 123 13.38 -18.97 -8.24
C LEU A 123 12.83 -17.82 -9.11
N TRP A 124 11.56 -17.45 -8.97
CA TRP A 124 11.15 -16.10 -9.39
C TRP A 124 11.83 -15.05 -8.49
N ASP A 125 12.45 -14.04 -9.09
CA ASP A 125 13.25 -13.03 -8.38
C ASP A 125 12.42 -11.84 -7.88
N GLY A 126 11.10 -11.84 -8.12
CA GLY A 126 10.19 -10.76 -7.73
C GLY A 126 10.25 -9.55 -8.66
N ARG A 127 10.92 -9.67 -9.82
CA ARG A 127 11.22 -8.53 -10.67
C ARG A 127 10.27 -8.38 -11.87
N PRO A 128 10.02 -7.14 -12.33
CA PRO A 128 9.15 -6.84 -13.47
C PRO A 128 9.57 -7.50 -14.79
N GLU A 129 10.87 -7.62 -15.04
CA GLU A 129 11.44 -8.22 -16.25
C GLU A 129 11.25 -9.74 -16.31
N SER A 130 11.11 -10.40 -15.16
CA SER A 130 10.94 -11.85 -15.12
C SER A 130 9.47 -12.27 -15.20
N VAL A 131 8.53 -11.32 -15.14
CA VAL A 131 7.08 -11.62 -15.19
C VAL A 131 6.72 -12.41 -16.44
N TYR A 132 7.26 -12.08 -17.61
CA TYR A 132 6.91 -12.72 -18.87
C TYR A 132 7.84 -13.89 -19.26
N THR A 133 8.81 -14.23 -18.42
CA THR A 133 9.69 -15.41 -18.60
C THR A 133 9.56 -16.45 -17.48
N THR A 134 8.82 -16.12 -16.42
CA THR A 134 8.54 -17.02 -15.30
C THR A 134 7.42 -18.00 -15.65
N PRO A 135 7.63 -19.32 -15.46
CA PRO A 135 6.62 -20.36 -15.72
C PRO A 135 5.61 -20.46 -14.57
N GLY A 136 4.70 -19.49 -14.51
CA GLY A 136 3.64 -19.39 -13.51
C GLY A 136 2.98 -18.02 -13.52
N SER A 137 1.81 -17.91 -12.92
CA SER A 137 1.07 -16.64 -12.86
C SER A 137 1.59 -15.75 -11.74
N VAL A 138 2.47 -14.82 -12.13
CA VAL A 138 3.10 -13.82 -11.25
C VAL A 138 2.79 -12.41 -11.75
N SER A 139 2.85 -11.41 -10.88
CA SER A 139 2.68 -10.01 -11.23
C SER A 139 3.55 -9.12 -10.35
N VAL A 140 4.03 -8.00 -10.89
CA VAL A 140 4.76 -6.97 -10.14
C VAL A 140 4.09 -5.63 -10.38
N ILE A 141 3.94 -4.87 -9.30
CA ILE A 141 3.51 -3.48 -9.33
C ILE A 141 4.68 -2.64 -8.82
N GLU A 142 5.23 -1.81 -9.70
CA GLU A 142 6.40 -0.98 -9.41
C GLU A 142 6.03 0.34 -8.71
N ARG A 143 7.02 1.01 -8.10
CA ARG A 143 6.85 2.30 -7.43
C ARG A 143 6.18 3.33 -8.34
N GLU A 144 6.57 3.41 -9.60
CA GLU A 144 6.02 4.36 -10.57
C GLU A 144 4.52 4.13 -10.80
N GLN A 145 4.08 2.86 -10.82
CA GLN A 145 2.67 2.51 -10.97
C GLN A 145 1.89 2.78 -9.68
N ILE A 146 2.50 2.56 -8.52
CA ILE A 146 1.95 2.91 -7.21
C ILE A 146 1.73 4.43 -7.12
N ASP A 147 2.73 5.24 -7.49
CA ASP A 147 2.62 6.70 -7.44
C ASP A 147 1.61 7.25 -8.45
N ALA A 148 1.54 6.68 -9.65
CA ALA A 148 0.61 7.13 -10.70
C ALA A 148 -0.85 6.79 -10.39
N PHE A 149 -1.11 5.62 -9.80
CA PHE A 149 -2.46 5.10 -9.62
C PHE A 149 -2.65 4.46 -8.25
N ARG A 150 -2.33 5.22 -7.20
CA ARG A 150 -2.58 4.84 -5.79
C ARG A 150 -4.06 4.75 -5.41
N GLY A 151 -4.95 5.35 -6.21
CA GLY A 151 -6.39 5.44 -5.95
C GLY A 151 -6.75 6.12 -4.62
N THR A 152 -8.00 5.95 -4.18
CA THR A 152 -8.52 6.56 -2.95
C THR A 152 -8.27 5.75 -1.69
N SER A 153 -8.02 4.46 -1.84
CA SER A 153 -7.69 3.53 -0.75
C SER A 153 -6.37 2.81 -1.07
N PRO A 154 -5.54 2.44 -0.08
CA PRO A 154 -4.33 1.66 -0.30
C PRO A 154 -4.54 0.36 -1.12
N ALA A 155 -5.72 -0.24 -1.01
CA ALA A 155 -6.11 -1.41 -1.78
C ALA A 155 -6.16 -1.19 -3.31
N ASP A 156 -6.30 0.06 -3.78
CA ASP A 156 -6.39 0.39 -5.20
C ASP A 156 -5.12 0.09 -6.00
N ILE A 157 -3.97 0.04 -5.32
CA ILE A 157 -2.69 -0.33 -5.91
C ILE A 157 -2.83 -1.67 -6.65
N LEU A 158 -3.61 -2.60 -6.10
CA LEU A 158 -3.77 -3.96 -6.60
C LEU A 158 -4.60 -4.06 -7.88
N LYS A 159 -5.38 -3.03 -8.24
CA LYS A 159 -6.28 -3.04 -9.42
C LYS A 159 -5.55 -3.24 -10.75
N SER A 160 -4.24 -3.01 -10.77
CA SER A 160 -3.41 -3.21 -11.96
C SER A 160 -3.08 -4.68 -12.23
N ALA A 161 -3.12 -5.55 -11.21
CA ALA A 161 -2.80 -6.97 -11.36
C ALA A 161 -4.02 -7.79 -11.80
N PRO A 162 -3.90 -8.70 -12.79
CA PRO A 162 -5.01 -9.55 -13.21
C PRO A 162 -5.39 -10.54 -12.12
N GLY A 163 -6.68 -10.84 -11.94
CA GLY A 163 -7.15 -11.87 -11.01
C GLY A 163 -6.98 -11.51 -9.53
N ILE A 164 -6.62 -10.25 -9.24
CA ILE A 164 -6.45 -9.71 -7.89
C ILE A 164 -7.51 -8.65 -7.64
N LEU A 165 -8.19 -8.77 -6.51
CA LEU A 165 -9.18 -7.82 -6.04
C LEU A 165 -8.95 -7.55 -4.55
N SER A 166 -9.63 -6.54 -4.02
CA SER A 166 -9.66 -6.30 -2.59
C SER A 166 -11.06 -6.41 -2.02
N GLY A 167 -11.19 -7.04 -0.85
CA GLY A 167 -12.44 -7.13 -0.10
C GLY A 167 -12.71 -5.96 0.85
N GLU A 168 -11.84 -4.94 0.84
CA GLU A 168 -11.96 -3.81 1.76
C GLU A 168 -12.98 -2.76 1.26
N SER A 169 -13.87 -2.29 2.14
CA SER A 169 -14.94 -1.33 1.84
C SER A 169 -14.47 0.14 1.79
N ARG A 170 -13.17 0.37 1.54
CA ARG A 170 -12.55 1.70 1.37
C ARG A 170 -12.70 2.66 2.56
N ALA A 171 -12.85 2.15 3.77
CA ALA A 171 -13.16 2.97 4.95
C ALA A 171 -12.02 3.07 5.98
N ASN A 172 -11.11 2.09 6.04
CA ASN A 172 -10.15 1.93 7.15
C ASN A 172 -8.66 1.92 6.78
N GLY A 173 -8.34 2.14 5.50
CA GLY A 173 -6.95 2.12 5.02
C GLY A 173 -6.28 0.74 4.98
N GLY A 174 -7.00 -0.35 5.26
CA GLY A 174 -6.48 -1.72 5.16
C GLY A 174 -6.45 -2.26 3.73
N ILE A 175 -5.71 -3.37 3.56
CA ILE A 175 -5.68 -4.17 2.34
C ILE A 175 -6.16 -5.58 2.71
N ASP A 176 -7.29 -6.02 2.13
CA ASP A 176 -7.77 -7.41 2.20
C ASP A 176 -7.75 -8.02 0.80
N VAL A 177 -6.96 -9.05 0.56
CA VAL A 177 -6.61 -9.52 -0.79
C VAL A 177 -7.43 -10.74 -1.18
N ASN A 178 -8.02 -10.71 -2.37
CA ASN A 178 -8.60 -11.87 -3.04
C ASN A 178 -7.76 -12.25 -4.25
N ILE A 179 -7.36 -13.52 -4.33
CA ILE A 179 -6.65 -14.08 -5.49
C ILE A 179 -7.46 -15.25 -6.02
N ARG A 180 -7.92 -15.15 -7.27
CA ARG A 180 -8.67 -16.22 -7.94
C ARG A 180 -9.90 -16.74 -7.18
N GLY A 181 -10.59 -15.85 -6.45
CA GLY A 181 -11.77 -16.19 -5.64
C GLY A 181 -11.47 -16.71 -4.24
N LEU A 182 -10.20 -16.82 -3.86
CA LEU A 182 -9.77 -17.20 -2.51
C LEU A 182 -9.36 -15.95 -1.73
N GLN A 183 -9.95 -15.77 -0.55
CA GLN A 183 -9.74 -14.62 0.35
C GLN A 183 -9.92 -15.04 1.80
N GLY A 184 -9.29 -14.28 2.71
CA GLY A 184 -9.47 -14.44 4.16
C GLY A 184 -8.91 -15.74 4.74
N GLN A 185 -8.94 -15.85 6.08
CA GLN A 185 -8.62 -17.08 6.82
C GLN A 185 -7.27 -17.74 6.45
N GLY A 186 -6.30 -16.93 6.01
CA GLY A 186 -4.97 -17.42 5.59
C GLY A 186 -4.93 -18.11 4.23
N ARG A 187 -5.98 -18.04 3.39
CA ARG A 187 -5.95 -18.56 2.01
C ARG A 187 -5.00 -17.78 1.10
N VAL A 188 -4.86 -16.47 1.38
CA VAL A 188 -3.87 -15.57 0.79
C VAL A 188 -2.98 -15.05 1.91
N VAL A 189 -1.67 -15.20 1.76
CA VAL A 189 -0.70 -14.71 2.75
C VAL A 189 -0.10 -13.39 2.25
N VAL A 190 -0.22 -12.36 3.09
CA VAL A 190 0.33 -11.02 2.81
C VAL A 190 1.53 -10.76 3.72
N THR A 191 2.67 -10.43 3.13
CA THR A 191 3.90 -10.12 3.86
C THR A 191 4.39 -8.71 3.58
N VAL A 192 4.95 -8.04 4.59
CA VAL A 192 5.68 -6.78 4.49
C VAL A 192 7.11 -7.04 4.91
N ASP A 193 8.07 -6.88 3.99
CA ASP A 193 9.50 -7.17 4.22
C ASP A 193 9.80 -8.59 4.75
N GLY A 194 8.90 -9.54 4.50
CA GLY A 194 9.01 -10.93 4.98
C GLY A 194 8.33 -11.21 6.33
N ALA A 195 7.74 -10.19 6.98
CA ALA A 195 6.85 -10.37 8.13
C ALA A 195 5.41 -10.56 7.66
N GLN A 196 4.67 -11.52 8.22
CA GLN A 196 3.24 -11.61 7.96
C GLN A 196 2.53 -10.45 8.65
N ASN A 197 1.85 -9.61 7.87
CA ASN A 197 1.19 -8.39 8.34
C ASN A 197 -0.34 -8.54 8.39
N SER A 198 -0.88 -9.66 7.90
CA SER A 198 -2.32 -9.90 7.83
C SER A 198 -2.93 -10.21 9.21
N THR A 199 -3.94 -9.46 9.62
CA THR A 199 -4.75 -9.75 10.82
C THR A 199 -6.20 -10.02 10.45
N ASN A 200 -6.77 -11.09 11.04
CA ASN A 200 -8.17 -11.40 10.85
C ASN A 200 -9.01 -10.52 11.79
N VAL A 201 -9.89 -9.69 11.23
CA VAL A 201 -10.83 -8.84 11.96
C VAL A 201 -12.24 -9.38 11.75
N TYR A 202 -12.96 -9.65 12.84
CA TYR A 202 -14.35 -10.08 12.76
C TYR A 202 -15.26 -8.89 12.38
N ARG A 203 -16.03 -9.01 11.30
CA ARG A 203 -16.90 -7.95 10.76
C ARG A 203 -18.38 -8.30 10.95
N GLY A 204 -18.70 -8.94 12.07
CA GLY A 204 -20.04 -9.46 12.31
C GLY A 204 -20.40 -10.61 11.37
N TYR A 205 -21.71 -10.76 11.15
CA TYR A 205 -22.21 -11.83 10.31
C TYR A 205 -21.76 -11.74 8.84
N GLN A 206 -21.46 -10.53 8.36
CA GLN A 206 -21.06 -10.22 6.98
C GLN A 206 -19.68 -10.75 6.60
N GLY A 207 -18.76 -10.94 7.55
CA GLY A 207 -17.39 -11.25 7.13
C GLY A 207 -16.36 -11.43 8.22
N ILE A 208 -15.21 -11.90 7.78
CA ILE A 208 -13.90 -11.62 8.36
C ILE A 208 -13.13 -10.84 7.29
N ALA A 209 -12.50 -9.73 7.66
CA ALA A 209 -11.56 -9.02 6.81
C ALA A 209 -10.14 -9.38 7.25
N ASN A 210 -9.28 -9.82 6.33
CA ASN A 210 -7.89 -10.14 6.64
C ASN A 210 -7.00 -8.94 6.27
N ARG A 211 -6.90 -7.97 7.18
CA ARG A 211 -6.35 -6.64 6.89
C ARG A 211 -4.84 -6.62 7.03
N THR A 212 -4.17 -6.01 6.07
CA THR A 212 -2.78 -5.57 6.15
C THR A 212 -2.74 -4.05 6.11
N PHE A 213 -1.94 -3.44 6.99
CA PHE A 213 -1.81 -1.99 7.08
C PHE A 213 -0.36 -1.59 6.79
N ILE A 214 -0.19 -0.71 5.81
CA ILE A 214 1.08 -0.10 5.45
C ILE A 214 0.78 1.20 4.68
N ASP A 215 1.57 2.25 4.91
CA ASP A 215 1.42 3.47 4.12
C ASP A 215 1.95 3.22 2.68
N PRO A 216 1.15 3.52 1.63
CA PRO A 216 1.60 3.47 0.24
C PRO A 216 2.92 4.19 -0.06
N ASP A 217 3.21 5.31 0.60
CA ASP A 217 4.45 6.04 0.37
C ASP A 217 5.68 5.26 0.86
N PHE A 218 5.51 4.28 1.74
CA PHE A 218 6.58 3.40 2.20
C PHE A 218 6.80 2.16 1.30
N ILE A 219 5.86 1.82 0.41
CA ILE A 219 5.93 0.61 -0.45
C ILE A 219 6.79 0.84 -1.69
N SER A 220 7.97 0.21 -1.80
CA SER A 220 8.79 0.28 -3.02
C SER A 220 8.24 -0.58 -4.16
N SER A 221 7.71 -1.77 -3.86
CA SER A 221 7.13 -2.66 -4.87
C SER A 221 6.14 -3.64 -4.25
N VAL A 222 5.20 -4.12 -5.06
CA VAL A 222 4.33 -5.26 -4.73
C VAL A 222 4.60 -6.41 -5.69
N SER A 223 4.90 -7.58 -5.13
CA SER A 223 5.11 -8.82 -5.88
C SER A 223 3.99 -9.79 -5.54
N ILE A 224 3.34 -10.36 -6.56
CA ILE A 224 2.16 -11.22 -6.40
C ILE A 224 2.43 -12.56 -7.08
N GLU A 225 2.16 -13.63 -6.35
CA GLU A 225 2.20 -15.00 -6.84
C GLU A 225 0.82 -15.63 -6.67
N LYS A 226 0.28 -16.24 -7.74
CA LYS A 226 -1.07 -16.79 -7.75
C LYS A 226 -1.03 -18.31 -7.75
N GLY A 227 -2.01 -18.92 -7.09
CA GLY A 227 -2.04 -20.36 -6.86
C GLY A 227 -1.30 -20.74 -5.59
N SER A 228 -1.02 -22.03 -5.41
CA SER A 228 -0.39 -22.47 -4.17
C SER A 228 1.08 -22.07 -4.12
N SER A 229 1.50 -21.55 -2.97
CA SER A 229 2.83 -21.03 -2.76
C SER A 229 3.72 -21.92 -1.90
N GLY A 230 4.89 -22.27 -2.45
CA GLY A 230 6.00 -22.90 -1.74
C GLY A 230 6.95 -21.91 -1.03
N GLN A 231 6.59 -20.62 -0.90
CA GLN A 231 7.46 -19.60 -0.29
C GLN A 231 7.75 -19.92 1.19
N PRO A 232 8.99 -19.76 1.69
CA PRO A 232 9.25 -19.76 3.14
C PRO A 232 8.31 -18.77 3.83
N GLY A 233 7.71 -19.15 4.96
CA GLY A 233 6.75 -18.30 5.68
C GLY A 233 5.34 -18.21 5.06
N ALA A 234 5.07 -18.78 3.89
CA ALA A 234 3.73 -18.79 3.26
C ALA A 234 2.98 -20.13 3.39
N SER A 235 3.14 -20.79 4.52
CA SER A 235 2.39 -22.02 4.84
C SER A 235 0.87 -21.74 4.80
N GLY A 236 0.12 -22.59 4.11
CA GLY A 236 -1.34 -22.45 3.97
C GLY A 236 -1.83 -21.50 2.86
N ALA A 237 -0.93 -20.82 2.14
CA ALA A 237 -1.25 -19.92 1.03
C ALA A 237 -1.73 -20.70 -0.22
N ILE A 238 -2.95 -21.24 -0.18
CA ILE A 238 -3.54 -22.03 -1.27
C ILE A 238 -4.05 -21.17 -2.45
N GLY A 239 -4.32 -19.88 -2.22
CA GLY A 239 -4.73 -18.93 -3.26
C GLY A 239 -3.59 -18.08 -3.82
N GLY A 240 -2.55 -17.85 -3.02
CA GLY A 240 -1.36 -17.11 -3.44
C GLY A 240 -0.72 -16.32 -2.33
N THR A 241 0.33 -15.59 -2.69
CA THR A 241 1.03 -14.66 -1.81
C THR A 241 1.08 -13.27 -2.41
N LEU A 242 1.06 -12.28 -1.53
CA LEU A 242 1.31 -10.88 -1.85
C LEU A 242 2.43 -10.37 -0.97
N THR A 243 3.54 -9.96 -1.57
CA THR A 243 4.74 -9.48 -0.88
C THR A 243 4.93 -7.99 -1.15
N LEU A 244 4.80 -7.20 -0.09
CA LEU A 244 5.06 -5.78 -0.07
C LEU A 244 6.51 -5.56 0.39
N ARG A 245 7.29 -4.82 -0.40
CA ARG A 245 8.62 -4.38 -0.01
C ARG A 245 8.56 -2.92 0.38
N THR A 246 9.20 -2.57 1.49
CA THR A 246 9.33 -1.16 1.86
C THR A 246 10.61 -0.55 1.26
N VAL A 247 10.63 0.77 1.18
CA VAL A 247 11.77 1.55 0.69
C VAL A 247 13.08 1.18 1.38
N THR A 248 14.18 1.21 0.62
CA THR A 248 15.55 1.07 1.10
C THR A 248 16.34 2.36 0.88
N ALA A 249 17.59 2.40 1.34
CA ALA A 249 18.45 3.57 1.13
C ALA A 249 18.72 3.81 -0.37
N ASP A 250 18.74 2.76 -1.19
CA ASP A 250 18.91 2.85 -2.64
C ASP A 250 17.72 3.54 -3.34
N ASP A 251 16.52 3.47 -2.76
CA ASP A 251 15.34 4.14 -3.31
C ASP A 251 15.32 5.66 -3.00
N ILE A 252 16.18 6.12 -2.08
CA ILE A 252 16.15 7.48 -1.52
C ILE A 252 17.45 8.24 -1.78
N VAL A 253 18.60 7.55 -1.82
CA VAL A 253 19.93 8.16 -1.99
C VAL A 253 20.43 7.93 -3.42
N GLY A 254 20.75 9.03 -4.10
CA GLY A 254 21.25 9.04 -5.47
C GLY A 254 22.64 8.42 -5.61
N GLU A 255 22.98 8.08 -6.85
CA GLU A 255 24.28 7.51 -7.17
C GLU A 255 25.42 8.49 -6.82
N GLY A 256 26.40 8.03 -6.04
CA GLY A 256 27.52 8.85 -5.55
C GLY A 256 27.24 9.67 -4.29
N GLU A 257 25.98 9.71 -3.84
CA GLU A 257 25.56 10.45 -2.65
C GLU A 257 25.59 9.56 -1.39
N VAL A 258 25.77 10.19 -0.23
CA VAL A 258 25.81 9.51 1.08
C VAL A 258 24.53 9.73 1.90
N ILE A 259 23.72 10.71 1.52
CA ILE A 259 22.45 11.04 2.14
C ILE A 259 21.48 11.47 1.06
N GLY A 260 20.22 11.09 1.21
CA GLY A 260 19.13 11.48 0.33
C GLY A 260 17.86 11.73 1.13
N ILE A 261 17.04 12.67 0.68
CA ILE A 261 15.77 13.02 1.32
C ILE A 261 14.68 13.08 0.26
N ARG A 262 13.54 12.44 0.49
CA ARG A 262 12.34 12.57 -0.33
C ARG A 262 11.20 13.10 0.51
N MET A 263 10.66 14.25 0.16
CA MET A 263 9.45 14.83 0.73
C MET A 263 8.32 14.77 -0.29
N LYS A 264 7.11 14.44 0.15
CA LYS A 264 5.92 14.43 -0.68
C LYS A 264 4.79 15.15 0.06
N ALA A 265 4.08 16.01 -0.65
CA ALA A 265 2.85 16.63 -0.20
C ALA A 265 1.78 16.40 -1.27
N GLU A 266 0.57 16.05 -0.85
CA GLU A 266 -0.59 15.81 -1.70
C GLU A 266 -1.82 16.45 -1.08
N TYR A 267 -2.66 17.03 -1.94
CA TYR A 267 -3.98 17.50 -1.60
C TYR A 267 -5.02 16.92 -2.57
N GLY A 268 -6.18 16.54 -2.05
CA GLY A 268 -7.25 15.93 -2.82
C GLY A 268 -8.62 16.50 -2.48
N GLY A 269 -9.54 16.44 -3.45
CA GLY A 269 -10.94 16.84 -3.28
C GLY A 269 -11.89 15.66 -3.03
N ASN A 270 -13.17 15.89 -3.29
CA ASN A 270 -14.27 14.92 -3.19
C ASN A 270 -14.53 14.37 -1.76
N THR A 271 -14.16 15.14 -0.74
CA THR A 271 -14.39 14.76 0.66
C THR A 271 -15.01 15.88 1.46
N SER A 272 -15.97 15.55 2.31
CA SER A 272 -16.53 16.45 3.32
C SER A 272 -15.97 16.16 4.71
N PRO A 273 -15.78 17.18 5.55
CA PRO A 273 -15.45 17.01 6.95
C PRO A 273 -16.42 16.08 7.67
N ARG A 274 -15.88 15.27 8.59
CA ARG A 274 -16.69 14.42 9.45
C ARG A 274 -17.48 15.28 10.44
N GLU A 275 -18.78 15.02 10.54
CA GLU A 275 -19.66 15.59 11.57
C GLU A 275 -20.46 14.50 12.27
N GLN A 276 -20.19 14.31 13.57
CA GLN A 276 -20.85 13.29 14.37
C GLN A 276 -22.36 13.56 14.50
N GLY A 277 -23.17 12.51 14.40
CA GLY A 277 -24.63 12.60 14.50
C GLY A 277 -25.34 12.67 13.14
N ARG A 278 -24.59 12.84 12.04
CA ARG A 278 -25.14 12.76 10.68
C ARG A 278 -25.79 11.41 10.43
N VAL A 279 -26.93 11.45 9.75
CA VAL A 279 -27.64 10.25 9.28
C VAL A 279 -27.98 10.43 7.81
N ALA A 280 -27.40 9.59 6.95
CA ALA A 280 -27.79 9.50 5.56
C ALA A 280 -29.07 8.67 5.48
N PHE A 281 -30.08 9.23 4.82
CA PHE A 281 -31.43 8.68 4.65
C PHE A 281 -32.19 8.34 5.94
N SER A 282 -33.29 9.05 6.22
CA SER A 282 -34.30 8.67 7.21
C SER A 282 -35.64 8.45 6.50
N GLN A 283 -36.20 7.24 6.59
CA GLN A 283 -37.61 7.03 6.28
C GLN A 283 -38.44 7.46 7.49
N ALA A 284 -39.22 8.53 7.37
CA ALA A 284 -40.29 8.85 8.31
C ALA A 284 -41.59 8.19 7.81
N PRO A 285 -42.16 7.20 8.53
CA PRO A 285 -43.34 6.44 8.07
C PRO A 285 -44.61 7.26 7.86
N SER A 286 -44.67 8.51 8.31
CA SER A 286 -45.88 9.34 8.30
C SER A 286 -45.83 10.58 7.40
N THR A 287 -44.67 10.92 6.81
CA THR A 287 -44.50 12.22 6.09
C THR A 287 -43.79 12.13 4.73
N GLY A 288 -43.47 10.94 4.23
CA GLY A 288 -42.63 10.78 3.03
C GLY A 288 -41.13 10.94 3.34
N LEU A 289 -40.30 10.92 2.28
CA LEU A 289 -38.83 11.06 2.38
C LEU A 289 -38.48 12.33 3.16
N VAL A 290 -37.90 12.18 4.36
CA VAL A 290 -37.38 13.30 5.14
C VAL A 290 -35.92 12.98 5.40
N SER A 291 -34.98 13.62 4.70
CA SER A 291 -33.66 13.76 5.30
C SER A 291 -33.87 14.65 6.53
N THR A 292 -33.70 14.08 7.73
CA THR A 292 -33.88 14.83 8.98
C THR A 292 -32.78 15.88 9.16
N GLU A 293 -31.68 15.73 8.42
CA GLU A 293 -30.61 16.70 8.22
C GLU A 293 -30.34 16.89 6.73
N THR A 294 -30.16 18.14 6.27
CA THR A 294 -29.61 18.40 4.93
C THR A 294 -28.19 17.89 4.90
N MET A 295 -27.96 16.76 4.23
CA MET A 295 -26.63 16.27 3.89
C MET A 295 -25.85 17.38 3.15
N PRO A 296 -24.54 17.55 3.41
CA PRO A 296 -23.78 18.57 2.70
C PRO A 296 -23.86 18.30 1.20
N GLN A 297 -24.01 19.38 0.43
CA GLN A 297 -23.82 19.27 -1.01
C GLN A 297 -22.39 18.82 -1.27
N ARG A 298 -22.22 17.99 -2.30
CA ARG A 298 -20.89 17.58 -2.74
C ARG A 298 -20.02 18.81 -2.97
N PRO A 299 -18.83 18.89 -2.34
CA PRO A 299 -17.89 19.97 -2.58
C PRO A 299 -17.50 20.05 -4.06
N SER A 300 -17.03 21.21 -4.51
CA SER A 300 -16.49 21.32 -5.85
C SER A 300 -15.24 20.44 -6.01
N ASP A 301 -14.90 20.03 -7.23
CA ASP A 301 -13.72 19.19 -7.48
C ASP A 301 -12.39 19.84 -7.02
N LEU A 302 -12.38 21.16 -6.78
CA LEU A 302 -11.22 21.94 -6.33
C LEU A 302 -11.26 22.28 -4.83
N ASP A 303 -12.28 21.84 -4.10
CA ASP A 303 -12.32 21.93 -2.63
C ASP A 303 -11.44 20.84 -2.03
N LEU A 304 -10.15 21.17 -1.87
CA LEU A 304 -9.13 20.26 -1.40
C LEU A 304 -9.18 20.08 0.13
N ASN A 305 -9.94 19.07 0.57
CA ASN A 305 -10.18 18.73 1.97
C ASN A 305 -9.44 17.45 2.43
N THR A 306 -8.75 16.77 1.52
CA THR A 306 -7.87 15.65 1.82
C THR A 306 -6.42 16.11 1.72
N SER A 307 -5.56 15.60 2.60
CA SER A 307 -4.11 15.86 2.56
C SER A 307 -3.29 14.65 2.95
N ALA A 308 -2.12 14.51 2.33
CA ALA A 308 -1.12 13.54 2.75
C ALA A 308 0.28 14.14 2.64
N TYR A 309 1.12 13.88 3.65
CA TYR A 309 2.50 14.32 3.69
C TYR A 309 3.39 13.14 4.07
N SER A 310 4.53 13.00 3.40
CA SER A 310 5.53 12.02 3.79
C SER A 310 6.94 12.55 3.62
N MET A 311 7.84 12.06 4.48
CA MET A 311 9.26 12.35 4.46
C MET A 311 10.02 11.04 4.61
N LEU A 312 10.93 10.79 3.69
CA LEU A 312 11.90 9.70 3.74
C LEU A 312 13.32 10.29 3.78
N VAL A 313 14.16 9.73 4.63
CA VAL A 313 15.58 10.06 4.72
C VAL A 313 16.37 8.77 4.62
N GLY A 314 17.28 8.69 3.67
CA GLY A 314 18.19 7.57 3.48
C GLY A 314 19.62 8.02 3.74
N THR A 315 20.44 7.16 4.36
CA THR A 315 21.89 7.33 4.39
C THR A 315 22.59 6.07 3.91
N LYS A 316 23.72 6.25 3.22
CA LYS A 316 24.54 5.17 2.70
C LYS A 316 25.97 5.29 3.18
N SER A 317 26.56 4.17 3.56
CA SER A 317 27.98 4.05 3.91
C SER A 317 28.56 2.73 3.39
N SER A 318 29.87 2.58 3.47
CA SER A 318 30.55 1.34 3.10
C SER A 318 30.12 0.13 3.95
N ARG A 319 29.67 0.36 5.19
CA ARG A 319 29.29 -0.71 6.13
C ARG A 319 27.85 -0.66 6.63
N PHE A 320 27.18 0.48 6.54
CA PHE A 320 25.87 0.64 7.15
C PHE A 320 25.01 1.62 6.37
N ASP A 321 23.76 1.23 6.11
CA ASP A 321 22.74 2.10 5.52
C ASP A 321 21.57 2.29 6.49
N THR A 322 20.93 3.44 6.43
CA THR A 322 19.70 3.70 7.20
C THR A 322 18.59 4.25 6.34
N VAL A 323 17.37 3.98 6.77
CA VAL A 323 16.17 4.68 6.30
C VAL A 323 15.35 5.10 7.49
N PHE A 324 14.94 6.37 7.51
CA PHE A 324 13.89 6.89 8.36
C PHE A 324 12.73 7.37 7.49
N GLY A 325 11.51 7.02 7.86
CA GLY A 325 10.30 7.42 7.17
C GLY A 325 9.21 7.89 8.14
N TYR A 326 8.55 8.97 7.78
CA TYR A 326 7.37 9.49 8.44
C TYR A 326 6.29 9.78 7.39
N SER A 327 5.03 9.47 7.71
CA SER A 327 3.88 9.80 6.86
C SER A 327 2.68 10.16 7.73
N HIS A 328 1.90 11.14 7.27
CA HIS A 328 0.63 11.53 7.86
C HIS A 328 -0.39 11.75 6.74
N ARG A 329 -1.54 11.10 6.82
CA ARG A 329 -2.61 11.16 5.82
C ARG A 329 -3.95 11.36 6.50
N ARG A 330 -4.70 12.35 6.01
CA ARG A 330 -6.03 12.70 6.52
C ARG A 330 -7.00 12.93 5.37
N SER A 331 -8.17 12.31 5.45
CA SER A 331 -9.28 12.48 4.52
C SER A 331 -10.61 12.49 5.26
N GLY A 332 -11.53 13.35 4.81
CA GLY A 332 -12.93 13.32 5.27
C GLY A 332 -13.72 12.17 4.63
N ASN A 333 -15.03 12.19 4.81
CA ASN A 333 -15.94 11.25 4.14
C ASN A 333 -15.99 11.57 2.65
N TYR A 334 -15.85 10.57 1.79
CA TYR A 334 -15.94 10.79 0.34
C TYR A 334 -17.38 10.89 -0.14
N HIS A 335 -17.57 11.48 -1.32
CA HIS A 335 -18.87 11.47 -2.01
C HIS A 335 -18.91 10.40 -3.10
N ALA A 336 -20.08 9.79 -3.29
CA ALA A 336 -20.35 8.83 -4.35
C ALA A 336 -20.36 9.52 -5.73
N GLY A 337 -20.22 8.75 -6.82
CA GLY A 337 -20.37 9.27 -8.18
C GLY A 337 -21.80 9.77 -8.47
N GLU A 338 -21.97 10.70 -9.41
CA GLU A 338 -23.29 11.21 -9.80
C GLU A 338 -23.86 10.50 -11.03
N GLU A 339 -22.99 9.96 -11.87
CA GLU A 339 -23.35 9.46 -13.19
C GLU A 339 -23.59 7.94 -13.22
N GLY A 340 -24.14 7.47 -14.34
CA GLY A 340 -24.39 6.04 -14.58
C GLY A 340 -25.81 5.60 -14.25
N SER A 341 -26.16 4.40 -14.71
CA SER A 341 -27.49 3.80 -14.50
C SER A 341 -27.65 3.10 -13.14
N ASN A 342 -26.56 3.00 -12.39
CA ASN A 342 -26.45 2.19 -11.17
C ASN A 342 -26.73 2.99 -9.88
N GLY A 343 -26.76 4.32 -9.99
CA GLY A 343 -27.02 5.24 -8.88
C GLY A 343 -28.44 5.15 -8.33
N SER A 344 -28.55 5.15 -7.00
CA SER A 344 -29.82 5.30 -6.32
C SER A 344 -30.38 6.71 -6.60
N ARG A 345 -31.65 6.79 -7.01
CA ARG A 345 -32.33 8.06 -7.34
C ARG A 345 -33.55 8.25 -6.45
N LEU A 346 -33.79 9.49 -6.02
CA LEU A 346 -35.02 9.88 -5.36
C LEU A 346 -36.20 9.57 -6.30
N THR A 347 -36.99 8.54 -5.95
CA THR A 347 -38.22 8.24 -6.67
C THR A 347 -39.37 8.91 -5.94
N THR A 348 -40.12 9.78 -6.62
CA THR A 348 -41.36 10.34 -6.08
C THR A 348 -42.37 9.22 -5.91
N CYS A 349 -42.77 8.94 -4.67
CA CYS A 349 -43.81 7.96 -4.39
C CYS A 349 -45.16 8.47 -4.94
N PRO A 350 -45.85 7.72 -5.82
CA PRO A 350 -47.11 8.18 -6.42
C PRO A 350 -48.34 7.93 -5.52
N TYR A 351 -48.14 7.46 -4.28
CA TYR A 351 -49.21 7.08 -3.34
C TYR A 351 -49.33 8.08 -2.18
N SER A 352 -50.32 7.87 -1.30
CA SER A 352 -50.51 8.67 -0.07
C SER A 352 -49.32 8.51 0.90
N ALA A 353 -49.11 9.46 1.82
CA ALA A 353 -47.96 9.44 2.73
C ALA A 353 -47.86 8.15 3.60
N GLU A 354 -49.01 7.59 4.02
CA GLU A 354 -49.07 6.31 4.76
C GLU A 354 -48.76 5.11 3.83
N ASP A 355 -49.24 5.13 2.59
CA ASP A 355 -48.98 4.07 1.60
C ASP A 355 -47.53 4.09 1.11
N CYS A 356 -46.83 5.23 1.17
CA CYS A 356 -45.42 5.33 0.80
C CYS A 356 -44.50 4.57 1.75
N ALA A 357 -44.86 4.45 3.04
CA ALA A 357 -44.13 3.60 3.98
C ALA A 357 -44.26 2.12 3.60
N TYR A 358 -45.40 1.71 3.04
CA TYR A 358 -45.59 0.36 2.50
C TYR A 358 -44.96 0.21 1.11
N TYR A 359 -45.00 1.20 0.23
CA TYR A 359 -44.39 1.12 -1.11
C TYR A 359 -42.86 1.04 -1.07
N ASN A 360 -42.20 1.90 -0.27
CA ASN A 360 -40.74 1.94 -0.20
C ASN A 360 -40.12 0.75 0.57
N ASN A 361 -40.89 0.08 1.43
CA ASN A 361 -40.47 -1.17 2.06
C ASN A 361 -40.35 -2.34 1.08
N TRP A 362 -40.99 -2.26 -0.09
CA TRP A 362 -41.08 -3.36 -1.06
C TRP A 362 -40.46 -3.05 -2.44
N HIS A 363 -40.05 -1.80 -2.71
CA HIS A 363 -39.42 -1.38 -3.97
C HIS A 363 -37.95 -0.96 -3.80
N GLN A 364 -37.06 -1.52 -4.64
CA GLN A 364 -35.60 -1.30 -4.61
C GLN A 364 -35.23 0.17 -4.86
N LEU A 365 -34.51 0.80 -3.93
CA LEU A 365 -34.07 2.21 -4.00
C LEU A 365 -32.78 2.43 -4.82
N GLY A 366 -32.24 1.37 -5.45
CA GLY A 366 -30.94 1.36 -6.13
C GLY A 366 -29.98 0.34 -5.49
N LEU A 367 -28.68 0.42 -5.81
CA LEU A 367 -27.69 -0.55 -5.32
C LEU A 367 -27.35 -0.39 -3.83
N THR A 368 -27.39 0.84 -3.31
CA THR A 368 -27.11 1.14 -1.90
C THR A 368 -28.11 2.14 -1.32
N ALA A 369 -28.03 2.37 -0.01
CA ALA A 369 -28.85 3.36 0.68
C ALA A 369 -28.44 4.83 0.37
N TYR A 370 -27.30 5.05 -0.29
CA TYR A 370 -26.78 6.39 -0.63
C TYR A 370 -27.20 6.79 -2.04
N LEU A 371 -27.67 8.02 -2.21
CA LEU A 371 -27.93 8.63 -3.53
C LEU A 371 -26.64 8.88 -4.31
N SER A 372 -26.80 9.01 -5.62
CA SER A 372 -25.80 9.64 -6.49
C SER A 372 -25.32 10.98 -5.93
N GLY A 373 -24.00 11.18 -5.85
CA GLY A 373 -23.36 12.40 -5.33
C GLY A 373 -23.40 12.59 -3.80
N GLU A 374 -24.10 11.73 -3.07
CA GLU A 374 -24.24 11.86 -1.61
C GLU A 374 -22.92 11.57 -0.88
N GLU A 375 -22.74 12.22 0.28
CA GLU A 375 -21.67 11.90 1.21
C GLU A 375 -21.84 10.48 1.74
N VAL A 376 -20.80 9.66 1.59
CA VAL A 376 -20.76 8.31 2.11
C VAL A 376 -20.19 8.36 3.54
N LEU A 377 -21.10 8.44 4.51
CA LEU A 377 -20.77 8.53 5.94
C LEU A 377 -19.87 7.39 6.41
N ASN A 378 -19.09 7.64 7.47
CA ASN A 378 -18.16 6.67 8.08
C ASN A 378 -17.06 6.18 7.13
N THR A 379 -16.49 7.08 6.34
CA THR A 379 -15.36 6.79 5.42
C THR A 379 -14.15 7.70 5.61
N SER A 380 -14.20 8.60 6.59
CA SER A 380 -13.06 9.45 6.98
C SER A 380 -11.89 8.63 7.52
N GLN A 381 -10.67 9.09 7.32
CA GLN A 381 -9.47 8.42 7.81
C GLN A 381 -8.43 9.46 8.27
N ASP A 382 -7.80 9.21 9.40
CA ASP A 382 -6.62 9.91 9.89
C ASP A 382 -5.57 8.85 10.25
N ALA A 383 -4.40 8.89 9.61
CA ALA A 383 -3.37 7.86 9.72
C ALA A 383 -1.98 8.46 9.82
N GLU A 384 -1.20 7.97 10.78
CA GLU A 384 0.20 8.29 10.99
C GLU A 384 1.06 7.02 10.85
N SER A 385 2.20 7.12 10.19
CA SER A 385 3.07 5.97 9.95
C SER A 385 4.54 6.31 10.12
N PHE A 386 5.28 5.37 10.73
CA PHE A 386 6.72 5.47 10.94
C PHE A 386 7.42 4.26 10.33
N LEU A 387 8.59 4.48 9.74
CA LEU A 387 9.48 3.45 9.23
C LEU A 387 10.91 3.72 9.69
N LEU A 388 11.58 2.71 10.24
CA LEU A 388 13.00 2.75 10.56
C LEU A 388 13.64 1.46 10.05
N LYS A 389 14.67 1.59 9.22
CA LYS A 389 15.47 0.46 8.73
C LYS A 389 16.95 0.73 8.89
N GLY A 390 17.71 -0.32 9.17
CA GLY A 390 19.15 -0.31 9.21
C GLY A 390 19.72 -1.57 8.58
N THR A 391 20.65 -1.41 7.64
CA THR A 391 21.29 -2.52 6.92
C THR A 391 22.78 -2.51 7.26
N LEU A 392 23.26 -3.51 8.00
CA LEU A 392 24.65 -3.68 8.40
C LEU A 392 25.34 -4.72 7.50
N ARG A 393 26.37 -4.29 6.77
CA ARG A 393 27.28 -5.16 6.00
C ARG A 393 28.42 -5.57 6.92
N ILE A 394 28.32 -6.76 7.51
CA ILE A 394 29.31 -7.29 8.45
C ILE A 394 30.60 -7.65 7.69
N THR A 395 30.43 -8.29 6.54
CA THR A 395 31.49 -8.60 5.56
C THR A 395 30.93 -8.44 4.14
N ASP A 396 31.77 -8.59 3.11
CA ASP A 396 31.34 -8.62 1.71
C ASP A 396 30.29 -9.70 1.38
N SER A 397 30.15 -10.71 2.25
CA SER A 397 29.26 -11.87 2.08
C SER A 397 28.19 -11.98 3.16
N GLN A 398 28.15 -11.06 4.14
CA GLN A 398 27.24 -11.14 5.29
C GLN A 398 26.52 -9.81 5.51
N THR A 399 25.19 -9.87 5.55
CA THR A 399 24.34 -8.70 5.78
C THR A 399 23.32 -8.97 6.88
N LEU A 400 23.04 -7.95 7.70
CA LEU A 400 21.99 -7.95 8.70
C LEU A 400 21.10 -6.73 8.49
N ASP A 401 19.83 -6.96 8.13
CA ASP A 401 18.82 -5.93 8.02
C ASP A 401 17.94 -5.94 9.27
N LEU A 402 17.72 -4.78 9.87
CA LEU A 402 16.79 -4.57 10.96
C LEU A 402 15.71 -3.59 10.48
N GLY A 403 14.45 -3.90 10.75
CA GLY A 403 13.32 -3.06 10.36
C GLY A 403 12.31 -2.91 11.49
N PHE A 404 11.78 -1.70 11.63
CA PHE A 404 10.65 -1.38 12.47
C PHE A 404 9.68 -0.52 11.67
N SER A 405 8.39 -0.82 11.75
CA SER A 405 7.35 0.04 11.20
C SER A 405 6.16 0.10 12.14
N ARG A 406 5.54 1.28 12.24
CA ARG A 406 4.31 1.54 12.99
C ARG A 406 3.27 2.14 12.07
N TYR A 407 2.04 1.67 12.17
CA TYR A 407 0.87 2.25 11.54
C TYR A 407 -0.19 2.51 12.62
N ASP A 408 -0.54 3.78 12.82
CA ASP A 408 -1.56 4.25 13.75
C ASP A 408 -2.66 4.94 12.94
N SER A 409 -3.92 4.50 13.07
CA SER A 409 -5.01 5.12 12.33
C SER A 409 -6.32 5.15 13.11
N HIS A 410 -6.97 6.31 13.04
CA HIS A 410 -8.34 6.54 13.45
C HIS A 410 -9.20 6.66 12.19
N TYR A 411 -10.22 5.82 12.05
CA TYR A 411 -10.96 5.73 10.80
C TYR A 411 -12.45 5.51 11.02
N GLY A 412 -13.24 6.05 10.10
CA GLY A 412 -14.67 5.84 10.02
C GLY A 412 -14.90 4.44 9.46
N GLU A 413 -15.87 3.74 10.02
CA GLU A 413 -16.23 2.47 9.45
C GLU A 413 -17.68 2.14 9.77
N THR A 414 -18.46 1.85 8.75
CA THR A 414 -19.80 1.34 8.97
C THR A 414 -19.69 -0.15 9.24
N PHE A 415 -20.26 -0.59 10.36
CA PHE A 415 -20.39 -2.02 10.62
C PHE A 415 -21.26 -2.62 9.51
N PRO A 416 -20.74 -3.58 8.71
CA PRO A 416 -21.49 -4.16 7.60
C PRO A 416 -22.87 -4.70 7.99
N GLY A 417 -22.97 -5.23 9.21
CA GLY A 417 -24.23 -5.66 9.82
C GLY A 417 -25.14 -4.51 10.28
N SER A 418 -24.97 -3.29 9.79
CA SER A 418 -25.92 -2.18 9.97
C SER A 418 -26.60 -1.81 8.65
N LEU A 419 -25.96 -2.19 7.52
CA LEU A 419 -26.44 -1.98 6.15
C LEU A 419 -26.78 -3.33 5.51
N TRP A 420 -27.79 -4.03 6.06
CA TRP A 420 -28.20 -5.36 5.59
C TRP A 420 -28.93 -5.33 4.24
N ASN A 421 -29.47 -4.18 3.88
CA ASN A 421 -30.17 -3.93 2.63
C ASN A 421 -30.01 -2.45 2.25
N ASN A 422 -30.53 -2.06 1.09
CA ASN A 422 -30.56 -0.66 0.64
C ASN A 422 -31.61 0.21 1.36
N GLN A 423 -32.14 -0.25 2.50
CA GLN A 423 -33.10 0.47 3.36
C GLN A 423 -32.51 0.79 4.75
N GLY A 424 -31.29 0.35 5.05
CA GLY A 424 -30.63 0.59 6.33
C GLY A 424 -30.24 2.06 6.51
N LEU A 425 -30.40 2.58 7.73
CA LEU A 425 -29.91 3.89 8.11
C LEU A 425 -28.38 3.86 8.13
N ALA A 426 -27.73 4.73 7.36
CA ALA A 426 -26.30 4.95 7.51
C ALA A 426 -26.08 6.15 8.43
N SER A 427 -25.22 6.01 9.43
CA SER A 427 -24.98 7.07 10.40
C SER A 427 -23.49 7.27 10.64
N GLU A 428 -23.14 8.50 11.01
CA GLU A 428 -21.79 8.85 11.40
C GLU A 428 -21.52 8.40 12.85
N TYR A 429 -20.82 7.28 13.02
CA TYR A 429 -20.43 6.72 14.31
C TYR A 429 -19.07 7.26 14.79
N PRO A 430 -18.70 7.09 16.07
CA PRO A 430 -17.32 7.31 16.52
C PRO A 430 -16.31 6.50 15.71
N LEU A 431 -15.09 7.04 15.56
CA LEU A 431 -14.03 6.42 14.77
C LEU A 431 -13.53 5.14 15.44
N SER A 432 -13.28 4.12 14.63
CA SER A 432 -12.50 2.95 15.02
C SER A 432 -11.02 3.28 15.04
N GLU A 433 -10.23 2.47 15.73
CA GLU A 433 -8.80 2.68 15.94
C GLU A 433 -8.02 1.42 15.60
N VAL A 434 -6.85 1.56 14.98
CA VAL A 434 -5.89 0.48 14.82
C VAL A 434 -4.47 0.99 15.06
N LEU A 435 -3.72 0.27 15.88
CA LEU A 435 -2.29 0.44 16.07
C LEU A 435 -1.59 -0.87 15.73
N LEU A 436 -0.67 -0.85 14.77
CA LEU A 436 0.11 -2.00 14.33
C LEU A 436 1.60 -1.69 14.40
N ASP A 437 2.33 -2.46 15.20
CA ASP A 437 3.79 -2.48 15.24
C ASP A 437 4.33 -3.73 14.55
N THR A 438 5.31 -3.57 13.67
CA THR A 438 6.01 -4.67 12.98
C THR A 438 7.51 -4.55 13.19
N TYR A 439 8.15 -5.67 13.53
CA TYR A 439 9.58 -5.80 13.76
C TYR A 439 10.14 -6.89 12.84
N THR A 440 11.29 -6.63 12.21
CA THR A 440 11.99 -7.59 11.36
C THR A 440 13.49 -7.59 11.64
N ALA A 441 14.09 -8.77 11.60
CA ALA A 441 15.54 -8.98 11.63
C ALA A 441 15.91 -10.06 10.61
N ARG A 442 16.66 -9.69 9.58
CA ARG A 442 17.00 -10.57 8.46
C ARG A 442 18.51 -10.66 8.32
N TYR A 443 19.03 -11.86 8.38
CA TYR A 443 20.45 -12.13 8.17
C TYR A 443 20.64 -12.95 6.89
N ARG A 444 21.61 -12.55 6.07
CA ARG A 444 22.02 -13.31 4.88
C ARG A 444 23.52 -13.58 4.94
N TRP A 445 23.90 -14.82 4.60
CA TRP A 445 25.27 -15.23 4.40
C TRP A 445 25.41 -15.94 3.06
N ASP A 446 26.09 -15.27 2.14
CA ASP A 446 26.30 -15.70 0.75
C ASP A 446 27.81 -15.63 0.43
N PRO A 447 28.60 -16.60 0.94
CA PRO A 447 30.03 -16.67 0.64
C PRO A 447 30.26 -17.02 -0.83
N VAL A 448 31.51 -16.92 -1.30
CA VAL A 448 31.88 -17.42 -2.65
C VAL A 448 31.90 -18.96 -2.65
N SER A 449 30.73 -19.56 -2.54
CA SER A 449 30.47 -21.00 -2.50
C SER A 449 29.17 -21.28 -3.22
N GLU A 450 29.18 -22.27 -4.11
CA GLU A 450 27.96 -22.70 -4.79
C GLU A 450 26.98 -23.40 -3.81
N LEU A 451 27.42 -23.80 -2.62
CA LEU A 451 26.61 -24.57 -1.68
C LEU A 451 25.81 -23.73 -0.67
N ILE A 452 26.17 -22.46 -0.48
CA ILE A 452 25.67 -21.65 0.64
C ILE A 452 25.12 -20.31 0.13
N ASP A 453 23.82 -20.12 0.29
CA ASP A 453 23.12 -18.83 0.34
C ASP A 453 22.12 -18.96 1.48
N LEU A 454 22.62 -18.76 2.70
CA LEU A 454 21.87 -18.92 3.93
C LEU A 454 21.10 -17.64 4.25
N LYS A 455 19.80 -17.77 4.47
CA LYS A 455 18.90 -16.68 4.87
C LYS A 455 18.20 -17.06 6.16
N PHE A 456 18.21 -16.14 7.10
CA PHE A 456 17.53 -16.23 8.39
C PHE A 456 16.64 -15.01 8.56
N ASN A 457 15.34 -15.23 8.80
CA ASN A 457 14.35 -14.18 8.97
C ASN A 457 13.67 -14.37 10.33
N LEU A 458 13.63 -13.32 11.13
CA LEU A 458 12.85 -13.24 12.35
C LEU A 458 11.92 -12.05 12.27
N TRP A 459 10.68 -12.23 12.70
CA TRP A 459 9.72 -11.14 12.68
C TRP A 459 8.66 -11.27 13.77
N GLY A 460 8.04 -10.14 14.09
CA GLY A 460 6.89 -10.08 14.99
C GLY A 460 5.99 -8.92 14.63
N THR A 461 4.69 -9.12 14.78
CA THR A 461 3.66 -8.10 14.63
C THR A 461 2.79 -8.06 15.87
N GLU A 462 2.54 -6.87 16.40
CA GLU A 462 1.63 -6.65 17.52
C GLU A 462 0.60 -5.61 17.10
N MET A 463 -0.69 -5.97 17.18
CA MET A 463 -1.81 -5.13 16.81
C MET A 463 -2.74 -4.92 18.00
N THR A 464 -3.23 -3.70 18.15
CA THR A 464 -4.39 -3.36 18.98
C THR A 464 -5.43 -2.69 18.10
N GLU A 465 -6.68 -3.13 18.17
CA GLU A 465 -7.77 -2.58 17.36
C GLU A 465 -9.00 -2.34 18.24
N LEU A 466 -9.67 -1.20 18.03
CA LEU A 466 -11.01 -0.92 18.54
C LEU A 466 -11.95 -0.73 17.34
N SER A 467 -12.79 -1.72 17.06
CA SER A 467 -13.82 -1.60 16.03
C SER A 467 -15.14 -1.12 16.65
N ILE A 468 -15.63 0.06 16.28
CA ILE A 468 -16.89 0.60 16.80
C ILE A 468 -18.04 0.21 15.86
N SER A 469 -19.11 -0.38 16.40
CA SER A 469 -20.30 -0.81 15.64
C SER A 469 -21.58 -0.12 16.11
N SER A 470 -22.55 0.02 15.20
CA SER A 470 -23.81 0.77 15.40
C SER A 470 -24.68 0.28 16.56
N SER A 471 -24.45 -0.94 17.06
CA SER A 471 -25.25 -1.56 18.11
C SER A 471 -24.59 -1.53 19.49
N ASN A 472 -23.43 -0.87 19.65
CA ASN A 472 -22.66 -0.83 20.91
C ASN A 472 -22.27 -2.21 21.49
N THR A 473 -22.39 -3.31 20.72
CA THR A 473 -22.24 -4.68 21.24
C THR A 473 -20.81 -5.22 21.24
N GLU A 474 -19.87 -4.65 20.47
CA GLU A 474 -18.45 -5.05 20.45
C GLU A 474 -17.50 -3.85 20.59
N GLN A 475 -17.69 -3.00 21.60
CA GLN A 475 -16.77 -1.88 21.90
C GLN A 475 -15.62 -2.32 22.81
N SER A 476 -14.79 -3.27 22.36
CA SER A 476 -13.66 -3.74 23.17
C SER A 476 -12.40 -3.75 22.33
N HIS A 477 -11.32 -3.19 22.88
CA HIS A 477 -10.00 -3.32 22.31
C HIS A 477 -9.65 -4.81 22.19
N LYS A 478 -9.27 -5.23 20.99
CA LYS A 478 -8.78 -6.57 20.67
C LYS A 478 -7.30 -6.45 20.41
N TRP A 479 -6.53 -7.45 20.83
CA TRP A 479 -5.12 -7.53 20.49
C TRP A 479 -4.83 -8.78 19.66
N GLY A 480 -3.85 -8.67 18.77
CA GLY A 480 -3.34 -9.75 17.95
C GLY A 480 -1.81 -9.75 17.98
N LYS A 481 -1.20 -10.91 18.15
CA LYS A 481 0.25 -11.07 18.11
C LYS A 481 0.63 -12.24 17.22
N SER A 482 1.48 -11.96 16.23
CA SER A 482 2.07 -12.98 15.36
C SER A 482 3.58 -12.89 15.41
N ARG A 483 4.25 -14.04 15.47
CA ARG A 483 5.72 -14.13 15.51
C ARG A 483 6.14 -15.26 14.60
N GLY A 484 7.17 -15.03 13.79
CA GLY A 484 7.68 -16.05 12.88
C GLY A 484 9.18 -16.07 12.77
N ALA A 485 9.67 -17.22 12.33
CA ALA A 485 11.07 -17.48 12.06
C ALA A 485 11.19 -18.36 10.83
N ASP A 486 12.05 -17.98 9.90
CA ASP A 486 12.35 -18.75 8.69
C ASP A 486 13.86 -18.92 8.53
N VAL A 487 14.29 -20.14 8.22
CA VAL A 487 15.68 -20.45 7.86
C VAL A 487 15.66 -21.14 6.52
N SER A 488 16.46 -20.67 5.57
CA SER A 488 16.57 -21.30 4.27
C SER A 488 18.01 -21.25 3.75
N ASN A 489 18.42 -22.27 3.02
CA ASN A 489 19.68 -22.28 2.28
C ASN A 489 19.39 -22.63 0.83
N THR A 490 20.07 -21.96 -0.10
CA THR A 490 20.07 -22.34 -1.52
C THR A 490 21.44 -22.88 -1.91
N SER A 491 21.48 -24.05 -2.54
CA SER A 491 22.68 -24.66 -3.10
C SER A 491 22.53 -24.81 -4.60
N SER A 492 23.50 -24.28 -5.33
CA SER A 492 23.72 -24.49 -6.77
C SER A 492 24.62 -25.72 -6.96
N LEU A 493 24.15 -26.69 -7.73
CA LEU A 493 24.80 -27.96 -8.01
C LEU A 493 24.80 -28.24 -9.52
N SER A 494 25.57 -29.23 -9.95
CA SER A 494 25.52 -29.76 -11.32
C SER A 494 25.17 -31.25 -11.29
N VAL A 495 24.18 -31.67 -12.07
CA VAL A 495 23.78 -33.07 -12.25
C VAL A 495 23.86 -33.41 -13.73
N ALA A 496 24.69 -34.40 -14.08
CA ALA A 496 24.99 -34.77 -15.47
C ALA A 496 25.46 -33.57 -16.34
N GLY A 497 26.20 -32.64 -15.74
CA GLY A 497 26.69 -31.43 -16.42
C GLY A 497 25.66 -30.30 -16.54
N GLN A 498 24.46 -30.46 -15.97
CA GLN A 498 23.37 -29.50 -16.06
C GLN A 498 23.10 -28.80 -14.72
N PRO A 499 22.72 -27.50 -14.71
CA PRO A 499 22.46 -26.76 -13.47
C PRO A 499 21.27 -27.31 -12.67
N LEU A 500 21.47 -27.50 -11.38
CA LEU A 500 20.44 -27.84 -10.38
C LEU A 500 20.54 -26.88 -9.20
N ASN A 501 19.50 -26.09 -8.97
CA ASN A 501 19.36 -25.30 -7.75
C ASN A 501 18.46 -26.04 -6.76
N VAL A 502 18.90 -26.18 -5.52
CA VAL A 502 18.16 -26.81 -4.42
C VAL A 502 18.03 -25.82 -3.29
N GLN A 503 16.80 -25.44 -2.94
CA GLN A 503 16.50 -24.59 -1.79
C GLN A 503 15.80 -25.42 -0.73
N TYR A 504 16.24 -25.33 0.52
CA TYR A 504 15.66 -26.11 1.62
C TYR A 504 15.67 -25.30 2.91
N GLY A 505 14.72 -25.57 3.80
CA GLY A 505 14.58 -24.76 4.99
C GLY A 505 13.45 -25.16 5.93
N LEU A 506 13.38 -24.42 7.02
CA LEU A 506 12.40 -24.56 8.09
C LEU A 506 11.65 -23.24 8.27
N SER A 507 10.37 -23.31 8.60
CA SER A 507 9.60 -22.16 9.04
C SER A 507 8.83 -22.46 10.32
N TYR A 508 8.61 -21.43 11.13
CA TYR A 508 7.80 -21.48 12.34
C TYR A 508 6.94 -20.23 12.44
N LEU A 509 5.68 -20.40 12.84
CA LEU A 509 4.73 -19.32 13.06
C LEU A 509 3.96 -19.57 14.37
N SER A 510 3.81 -18.52 15.18
CA SER A 510 2.98 -18.48 16.38
C SER A 510 2.05 -17.29 16.32
N GLU A 511 0.76 -17.52 16.48
CA GLU A 511 -0.30 -16.51 16.46
C GLU A 511 -1.12 -16.59 17.75
N SER A 512 -1.58 -15.45 18.25
CA SER A 512 -2.47 -15.36 19.41
C SER A 512 -3.35 -14.13 19.33
N THR A 513 -4.56 -14.22 19.87
CA THR A 513 -5.49 -13.09 19.95
C THR A 513 -6.36 -13.20 21.21
N GLY A 514 -6.82 -12.06 21.69
CA GLY A 514 -7.74 -11.97 22.82
C GLY A 514 -8.27 -10.55 23.01
N PRO A 515 -9.24 -10.37 23.93
CA PRO A 515 -9.69 -9.05 24.35
C PRO A 515 -8.66 -8.37 25.27
N ASP A 516 -8.59 -7.04 25.25
CA ASP A 516 -7.78 -6.23 26.18
C ASP A 516 -8.45 -6.08 27.55
N ARG A 517 -9.80 -5.99 27.58
CA ARG A 517 -10.60 -5.96 28.82
C ARG A 517 -11.77 -6.91 28.75
N ALA A 518 -12.01 -7.64 29.83
CA ALA A 518 -13.11 -8.59 30.00
C ALA A 518 -14.45 -7.87 30.26
N TYR A 519 -14.97 -7.10 29.31
CA TYR A 519 -16.33 -6.55 29.42
C TYR A 519 -17.32 -7.43 28.66
N TYR A 520 -17.99 -8.32 29.37
CA TYR A 520 -18.94 -9.27 28.81
C TYR A 520 -20.36 -8.68 28.83
N VAL A 521 -20.79 -8.10 27.71
CA VAL A 521 -22.23 -7.87 27.47
C VAL A 521 -22.77 -9.04 26.63
N GLY A 522 -22.83 -10.22 27.25
CA GLY A 522 -23.52 -11.40 26.71
C GLY A 522 -22.85 -12.15 25.54
N ILE A 523 -21.74 -11.67 24.98
CA ILE A 523 -21.01 -12.33 23.88
C ILE A 523 -19.56 -12.64 24.33
N PRO A 524 -19.12 -13.92 24.36
CA PRO A 524 -17.71 -14.22 24.61
C PRO A 524 -16.81 -13.75 23.45
N PRO A 525 -15.73 -12.99 23.72
CA PRO A 525 -14.75 -12.63 22.71
C PRO A 525 -13.93 -13.86 22.28
N ARG A 526 -13.39 -13.83 21.06
CA ARG A 526 -12.48 -14.87 20.58
C ARG A 526 -11.15 -14.76 21.34
N GLU A 527 -10.73 -15.85 21.97
CA GLU A 527 -9.43 -15.95 22.63
C GLU A 527 -8.78 -17.30 22.31
N GLY A 528 -7.56 -17.27 21.80
CA GLY A 528 -6.85 -18.51 21.45
C GLY A 528 -5.46 -18.28 20.90
N SER A 529 -4.76 -19.38 20.65
CA SER A 529 -3.43 -19.37 20.02
C SER A 529 -3.25 -20.50 19.04
N ARG A 530 -2.45 -20.26 18.00
CA ARG A 530 -2.09 -21.24 16.96
C ARG A 530 -0.58 -21.25 16.78
N LYS A 531 -0.01 -22.43 16.55
CA LYS A 531 1.40 -22.62 16.22
C LYS A 531 1.51 -23.52 15.02
N SER A 532 2.44 -23.23 14.12
CA SER A 532 2.76 -24.10 13.00
C SER A 532 4.26 -24.16 12.74
N ALA A 533 4.72 -25.30 12.25
CA ALA A 533 6.09 -25.51 11.83
C ALA A 533 6.08 -26.25 10.49
N SER A 534 6.99 -25.87 9.58
CA SER A 534 7.14 -26.54 8.30
C SER A 534 8.59 -26.79 7.94
N LEU A 535 8.82 -27.85 7.17
CA LEU A 535 10.07 -28.19 6.49
C LEU A 535 9.78 -28.22 5.00
N PHE A 536 10.66 -27.64 4.18
CA PHE A 536 10.47 -27.63 2.75
C PHE A 536 11.76 -27.86 1.97
N VAL A 537 11.61 -28.37 0.76
CA VAL A 537 12.66 -28.52 -0.26
C VAL A 537 12.07 -28.15 -1.62
N ASN A 538 12.70 -27.21 -2.31
CA ASN A 538 12.38 -26.77 -3.65
C ASN A 538 13.59 -27.01 -4.56
N THR A 539 13.35 -27.37 -5.81
CA THR A 539 14.37 -27.65 -6.81
C THR A 539 14.04 -26.95 -8.12
N ARG A 540 15.07 -26.48 -8.83
CA ARG A 540 15.00 -26.09 -10.24
C ARG A 540 16.13 -26.76 -10.98
N TRP A 541 15.75 -27.57 -11.95
CA TRP A 541 16.67 -28.32 -12.77
C TRP A 541 16.49 -27.92 -14.23
N GLU A 542 17.61 -27.68 -14.92
CA GLU A 542 17.62 -27.34 -16.34
C GLU A 542 18.29 -28.48 -17.11
N PRO A 543 17.67 -29.67 -17.21
CA PRO A 543 18.28 -30.86 -17.81
C PRO A 543 18.65 -30.68 -19.28
N LEU A 544 17.96 -29.78 -19.98
CA LEU A 544 18.18 -29.44 -21.38
C LEU A 544 18.03 -27.92 -21.52
N THR A 545 18.71 -27.31 -22.49
CA THR A 545 18.66 -25.86 -22.72
C THR A 545 17.25 -25.32 -23.01
N TRP A 546 16.35 -26.18 -23.46
CA TRP A 546 14.95 -25.84 -23.74
C TRP A 546 13.99 -26.29 -22.62
N LEU A 547 14.41 -27.09 -21.63
CA LEU A 547 13.53 -27.66 -20.61
C LEU A 547 13.96 -27.23 -19.21
N THR A 548 13.06 -26.59 -18.47
CA THR A 548 13.21 -26.33 -17.04
C THR A 548 12.16 -27.10 -16.26
N VAL A 549 12.58 -27.84 -15.24
CA VAL A 549 11.71 -28.59 -14.32
C VAL A 549 11.88 -28.02 -12.92
N THR A 550 10.78 -27.72 -12.25
CA THR A 550 10.79 -27.26 -10.87
C THR A 550 9.92 -28.15 -10.00
N ASN A 551 10.41 -28.54 -8.83
CA ASN A 551 9.68 -29.38 -7.90
C ASN A 551 9.75 -28.78 -6.49
N GLY A 552 8.67 -28.85 -5.74
CA GLY A 552 8.58 -28.43 -4.34
C GLY A 552 7.91 -29.50 -3.51
N LEU A 553 8.46 -29.74 -2.32
CA LEU A 553 7.88 -30.60 -1.29
C LEU A 553 7.90 -29.84 0.03
N ARG A 554 6.77 -29.82 0.73
CA ARG A 554 6.67 -29.23 2.06
C ARG A 554 5.91 -30.15 2.99
N TYR A 555 6.42 -30.33 4.20
CA TYR A 555 5.72 -30.97 5.29
C TYR A 555 5.44 -29.94 6.37
N GLN A 556 4.20 -29.87 6.85
CA GLN A 556 3.77 -28.89 7.85
C GLN A 556 2.90 -29.51 8.92
N ASN A 557 3.07 -29.05 10.16
CA ASN A 557 2.26 -29.40 11.32
C ASN A 557 1.70 -28.13 11.95
N PHE A 558 0.49 -28.20 12.51
CA PHE A 558 -0.05 -27.15 13.36
C PHE A 558 -0.78 -27.69 14.58
N GLU A 559 -0.89 -26.81 15.57
CA GLU A 559 -1.72 -26.97 16.75
C GLU A 559 -2.39 -25.62 17.05
N SER A 560 -3.66 -25.66 17.45
CA SER A 560 -4.38 -24.49 17.96
C SER A 560 -5.10 -24.84 19.25
N GLU A 561 -5.20 -23.86 20.14
CA GLU A 561 -5.82 -23.99 21.45
C GLU A 561 -6.85 -22.88 21.63
N ASN A 562 -8.10 -23.26 21.90
CA ASN A 562 -9.18 -22.36 22.27
C ASN A 562 -9.07 -22.05 23.77
N LYS A 563 -8.98 -20.77 24.12
CA LYS A 563 -8.83 -20.28 25.50
C LYS A 563 -10.06 -19.54 26.00
N ASN A 564 -11.12 -19.45 25.19
CA ASN A 564 -12.37 -18.80 25.55
C ASN A 564 -12.99 -19.49 26.79
N PRO A 565 -13.20 -18.76 27.91
CA PRO A 565 -13.67 -19.34 29.17
C PRO A 565 -15.12 -19.86 29.12
N LEU A 566 -15.90 -19.44 28.12
CA LEU A 566 -17.28 -19.91 27.91
C LEU A 566 -17.37 -21.12 26.95
N SER A 567 -16.25 -21.52 26.34
CA SER A 567 -16.13 -22.73 25.51
C SER A 567 -15.43 -23.82 26.30
N GLN A 568 -15.67 -25.10 25.97
CA GLN A 568 -14.74 -26.14 26.42
C GLN A 568 -13.35 -25.85 25.82
N LYS A 569 -12.30 -26.00 26.65
CA LYS A 569 -10.92 -25.84 26.20
C LYS A 569 -10.61 -26.95 25.21
N GLU A 570 -10.60 -26.60 23.92
CA GLU A 570 -10.40 -27.54 22.83
C GLU A 570 -9.03 -27.31 22.16
N ARG A 571 -8.39 -28.42 21.76
CA ARG A 571 -7.16 -28.41 20.97
C ARG A 571 -7.43 -29.07 19.63
N VAL A 572 -7.11 -28.35 18.56
CA VAL A 572 -7.16 -28.86 17.19
C VAL A 572 -5.73 -28.96 16.69
N SER A 573 -5.35 -30.12 16.16
CA SER A 573 -4.04 -30.33 15.55
C SER A 573 -4.20 -30.97 14.18
N GLY A 574 -3.22 -30.79 13.32
CA GLY A 574 -3.21 -31.42 12.02
C GLY A 574 -1.86 -31.30 11.34
N ASN A 575 -1.73 -32.00 10.23
CA ASN A 575 -0.54 -32.01 9.40
C ASN A 575 -0.92 -32.04 7.92
N GLY A 576 0.04 -31.70 7.06
CA GLY A 576 -0.14 -31.69 5.62
C GLY A 576 1.18 -31.87 4.89
N THR A 577 1.12 -32.50 3.72
CA THR A 577 2.24 -32.57 2.77
C THR A 577 1.84 -31.91 1.47
N ASP A 578 2.55 -30.85 1.11
CA ASP A 578 2.29 -30.07 -0.09
C ASP A 578 3.31 -30.44 -1.15
N ILE A 579 2.87 -30.49 -2.40
CA ILE A 579 3.65 -30.87 -3.57
C ILE A 579 3.43 -29.81 -4.64
N SER A 580 4.51 -29.28 -5.20
CA SER A 580 4.47 -28.39 -6.36
C SER A 580 5.32 -28.99 -7.47
N LEU A 581 4.77 -29.11 -8.67
CA LEU A 581 5.46 -29.63 -9.85
C LEU A 581 5.21 -28.67 -11.00
N ALA A 582 6.26 -28.17 -11.64
CA ALA A 582 6.11 -27.40 -12.87
C ALA A 582 7.19 -27.78 -13.89
N ALA A 583 6.83 -27.66 -15.16
CA ALA A 583 7.74 -27.83 -16.27
C ALA A 583 7.50 -26.70 -17.28
N SER A 584 8.57 -26.19 -17.86
CA SER A 584 8.49 -25.19 -18.92
C SER A 584 9.42 -25.53 -20.07
N VAL A 585 8.95 -25.24 -21.27
CA VAL A 585 9.65 -25.51 -22.52
C VAL A 585 9.82 -24.22 -23.31
N ARG A 586 11.07 -23.90 -23.66
CA ARG A 586 11.36 -22.86 -24.66
C ARG A 586 11.12 -23.48 -26.04
N THR A 587 10.20 -22.91 -26.79
CA THR A 587 9.83 -23.45 -28.11
C THR A 587 10.88 -23.09 -29.16
N PRO A 588 10.86 -23.72 -30.35
CA PRO A 588 11.70 -23.30 -31.47
C PRO A 588 11.40 -21.87 -31.97
N VAL A 589 10.25 -21.31 -31.61
CA VAL A 589 9.90 -19.92 -31.90
C VAL A 589 10.59 -19.04 -30.86
N GLU A 590 11.45 -18.14 -31.33
CA GLU A 590 12.19 -17.21 -30.47
C GLU A 590 11.23 -16.42 -29.57
N GLY A 591 11.57 -16.36 -28.28
CA GLY A 591 10.79 -15.62 -27.29
C GLY A 591 9.51 -16.30 -26.81
N LEU A 592 9.14 -17.47 -27.35
CA LEU A 592 7.95 -18.22 -26.95
C LEU A 592 8.32 -19.36 -25.98
N GLN A 593 7.69 -19.37 -24.81
CA GLN A 593 7.80 -20.40 -23.78
C GLN A 593 6.40 -20.92 -23.43
N ALA A 594 6.24 -22.24 -23.31
CA ALA A 594 5.05 -22.86 -22.76
C ALA A 594 5.37 -23.47 -21.40
N TYR A 595 4.39 -23.50 -20.48
CA TYR A 595 4.56 -24.14 -19.19
C TYR A 595 3.31 -24.86 -18.72
N VAL A 596 3.52 -25.85 -17.86
CA VAL A 596 2.49 -26.55 -17.11
C VAL A 596 2.90 -26.60 -15.66
N ARG A 597 1.93 -26.43 -14.77
CA ARG A 597 2.12 -26.49 -13.32
C ARG A 597 0.97 -27.24 -12.67
N TYR A 598 1.32 -28.05 -11.68
CA TYR A 598 0.42 -28.74 -10.78
C TYR A 598 0.85 -28.47 -9.35
N ASP A 599 -0.05 -27.96 -8.53
CA ASP A 599 0.18 -27.78 -7.10
C ASP A 599 -0.88 -28.50 -6.28
N ARG A 600 -0.44 -29.22 -5.26
CA ARG A 600 -1.27 -29.73 -4.18
C ARG A 600 -0.82 -29.12 -2.87
N ALA A 601 -1.71 -28.46 -2.15
CA ALA A 601 -1.34 -27.88 -0.86
C ALA A 601 -2.47 -27.92 0.16
N HIS A 602 -2.10 -27.99 1.43
CA HIS A 602 -3.01 -28.00 2.55
C HIS A 602 -3.10 -26.62 3.17
N ARG A 603 -4.32 -26.18 3.46
CA ARG A 603 -4.57 -25.06 4.37
C ARG A 603 -5.13 -25.61 5.67
N LEU A 604 -4.32 -25.47 6.71
CA LEU A 604 -4.70 -25.80 8.07
C LEU A 604 -5.68 -24.72 8.57
N PRO A 605 -6.76 -25.07 9.31
CA PRO A 605 -7.73 -24.10 9.83
C PRO A 605 -7.07 -22.88 10.49
N SER A 606 -7.59 -21.70 10.18
CA SER A 606 -7.14 -20.45 10.81
C SER A 606 -7.57 -20.39 12.28
N LEU A 607 -6.93 -19.51 13.06
CA LEU A 607 -7.34 -19.26 14.44
C LEU A 607 -8.82 -18.84 14.56
N PHE A 608 -9.38 -18.22 13.52
CA PHE A 608 -10.78 -17.80 13.48
C PHE A 608 -11.76 -18.96 13.20
N GLU A 609 -11.29 -20.02 12.53
CA GLU A 609 -12.08 -21.20 12.19
C GLU A 609 -11.95 -22.33 13.23
N SER A 610 -10.84 -22.36 13.99
CA SER A 610 -10.61 -23.36 15.03
C SER A 610 -10.96 -22.90 16.45
N VAL A 611 -11.32 -21.63 16.64
CA VAL A 611 -11.73 -21.06 17.93
C VAL A 611 -13.15 -20.50 17.85
N GLY A 612 -14.06 -21.10 18.61
CA GLY A 612 -15.46 -20.69 18.71
C GLY A 612 -15.63 -19.30 19.33
N ALA A 613 -16.50 -18.49 18.74
CA ALA A 613 -16.91 -17.17 19.21
C ALA A 613 -18.29 -16.82 18.60
N PHE A 614 -19.06 -15.94 19.24
CA PHE A 614 -20.34 -15.38 18.74
C PHE A 614 -21.21 -16.31 17.88
N ALA A 615 -22.15 -17.03 18.51
CA ALA A 615 -23.12 -17.95 17.88
C ALA A 615 -22.53 -18.98 16.88
N THR A 616 -21.20 -19.10 16.80
CA THR A 616 -20.45 -19.98 15.90
C THR A 616 -19.75 -21.04 16.72
N THR A 617 -20.00 -22.29 16.35
CA THR A 617 -19.38 -23.49 16.90
C THR A 617 -18.53 -24.15 15.82
N VAL A 618 -17.51 -24.90 16.24
CA VAL A 618 -16.60 -25.60 15.33
C VAL A 618 -17.02 -27.06 15.26
N SER A 619 -17.11 -27.62 14.06
CA SER A 619 -17.35 -29.06 13.91
C SER A 619 -16.21 -29.85 14.57
N PRO A 620 -16.51 -30.90 15.36
CA PRO A 620 -15.47 -31.74 15.96
C PRO A 620 -14.62 -32.48 14.92
N ASP A 621 -15.16 -32.67 13.71
CA ASP A 621 -14.50 -33.38 12.60
C ASP A 621 -13.88 -32.42 11.56
N LEU A 622 -13.59 -31.16 11.92
CA LEU A 622 -13.05 -30.18 11.00
C LEU A 622 -11.68 -30.61 10.46
N LYS A 623 -11.57 -30.78 9.14
CA LYS A 623 -10.34 -31.16 8.43
C LYS A 623 -9.65 -29.93 7.82
N PRO A 624 -8.33 -30.00 7.58
CA PRO A 624 -7.65 -29.06 6.69
C PRO A 624 -8.26 -29.05 5.29
N GLU A 625 -8.24 -27.88 4.63
CA GLU A 625 -8.57 -27.79 3.21
C GLU A 625 -7.42 -28.35 2.38
N ARG A 626 -7.73 -28.95 1.23
CA ARG A 626 -6.73 -29.45 0.29
C ARG A 626 -6.96 -28.88 -1.11
N SER A 627 -6.07 -27.99 -1.50
CA SER A 627 -6.02 -27.41 -2.84
C SER A 627 -5.34 -28.34 -3.83
N ASN A 628 -5.91 -28.47 -5.03
CA ASN A 628 -5.40 -29.19 -6.20
C ASN A 628 -5.54 -28.26 -7.41
N ASN A 629 -4.44 -27.59 -7.77
CA ASN A 629 -4.43 -26.54 -8.78
C ASN A 629 -3.65 -26.99 -10.01
N TRP A 630 -4.23 -26.75 -11.19
CA TRP A 630 -3.56 -26.90 -12.48
C TRP A 630 -3.43 -25.55 -13.17
N GLU A 631 -2.29 -25.29 -13.78
CA GLU A 631 -2.08 -24.12 -14.61
C GLU A 631 -1.35 -24.51 -15.91
N LEU A 632 -1.85 -24.03 -17.04
CA LEU A 632 -1.18 -24.11 -18.33
C LEU A 632 -0.98 -22.68 -18.83
N GLY A 633 0.19 -22.37 -19.36
CA GLY A 633 0.43 -21.01 -19.85
C GLY A 633 1.42 -20.90 -20.99
N LEU A 634 1.31 -19.77 -21.67
CA LEU A 634 2.15 -19.34 -22.77
C LEU A 634 2.70 -17.96 -22.46
N ASN A 635 4.02 -17.84 -22.62
CA ASN A 635 4.81 -16.65 -22.43
C ASN A 635 5.43 -16.30 -23.77
N ALA A 636 5.26 -15.07 -24.24
CA ALA A 636 5.83 -14.59 -25.49
C ALA A 636 6.49 -13.23 -25.24
N GLU A 637 7.77 -13.11 -25.58
CA GLU A 637 8.49 -11.84 -25.57
C GLU A 637 9.13 -11.61 -26.93
N ARG A 638 9.05 -10.38 -27.44
CA ARG A 638 9.70 -10.03 -28.71
C ARG A 638 10.14 -8.59 -28.69
N ARG A 639 11.34 -8.37 -29.20
CA ARG A 639 11.90 -7.04 -29.45
C ARG A 639 12.00 -6.78 -30.95
N GLY A 640 11.87 -5.53 -31.34
CA GLY A 640 12.03 -5.07 -32.72
C GLY A 640 11.01 -5.63 -33.72
N MET A 641 9.75 -5.76 -33.30
CA MET A 641 8.63 -6.06 -34.21
C MET A 641 8.43 -4.93 -35.22
N TRP A 642 8.51 -3.68 -34.75
CA TRP A 642 8.37 -2.47 -35.56
C TRP A 642 9.40 -1.39 -35.17
N GLY A 643 10.69 -1.73 -35.19
CA GLY A 643 11.80 -0.81 -34.91
C GLY A 643 12.49 -1.10 -33.58
N GLU A 644 12.54 -0.12 -32.66
CA GLU A 644 13.06 -0.30 -31.30
C GLU A 644 11.91 -0.44 -30.29
N ASP A 645 11.03 -1.40 -30.53
CA ASP A 645 9.92 -1.73 -29.63
C ASP A 645 10.18 -3.02 -28.85
N GLU A 646 9.47 -3.16 -27.73
CA GLU A 646 9.44 -4.36 -26.92
C GLU A 646 7.99 -4.72 -26.62
N GLY A 647 7.62 -5.97 -26.90
CA GLY A 647 6.32 -6.54 -26.60
C GLY A 647 6.45 -7.81 -25.78
N ALA A 648 5.60 -7.96 -24.78
CA ALA A 648 5.50 -9.16 -23.97
C ALA A 648 4.04 -9.54 -23.76
N LEU A 649 3.75 -10.84 -23.74
CA LEU A 649 2.42 -11.40 -23.55
C LEU A 649 2.54 -12.64 -22.67
N LYS A 650 1.62 -12.78 -21.72
CA LYS A 650 1.41 -13.99 -20.91
C LYS A 650 -0.07 -14.33 -20.94
N LEU A 651 -0.38 -15.56 -21.34
CA LEU A 651 -1.71 -16.13 -21.31
C LEU A 651 -1.66 -17.37 -20.41
N SER A 652 -2.51 -17.46 -19.41
CA SER A 652 -2.64 -18.64 -18.56
C SER A 652 -4.09 -19.10 -18.47
N TYR A 653 -4.27 -20.42 -18.43
CA TYR A 653 -5.51 -21.09 -18.06
C TYR A 653 -5.27 -21.80 -16.73
N PHE A 654 -6.12 -21.53 -15.75
CA PHE A 654 -6.00 -22.08 -14.41
C PHE A 654 -7.27 -22.83 -14.02
N ARG A 655 -7.09 -23.89 -13.23
CA ARG A 655 -8.15 -24.62 -12.56
C ARG A 655 -7.76 -24.83 -11.11
N ASN A 656 -8.40 -24.10 -10.21
CA ASN A 656 -8.21 -24.21 -8.78
C ASN A 656 -9.35 -25.01 -8.16
N GLN A 657 -9.05 -26.14 -7.55
CA GLN A 657 -10.03 -26.96 -6.83
C GLN A 657 -9.59 -27.14 -5.39
N THR A 658 -10.41 -26.69 -4.43
CA THR A 658 -10.17 -26.88 -3.00
C THR A 658 -11.14 -27.91 -2.46
N ASP A 659 -10.64 -29.09 -2.14
CA ASP A 659 -11.38 -30.14 -1.43
C ASP A 659 -11.44 -29.83 0.06
N ASP A 660 -12.45 -30.38 0.76
CA ASP A 660 -12.68 -30.16 2.19
C ASP A 660 -12.77 -28.64 2.51
N TYR A 661 -13.32 -27.82 1.60
CA TYR A 661 -13.36 -26.36 1.74
C TYR A 661 -14.10 -25.95 3.02
N ILE A 662 -13.43 -25.22 3.90
CA ILE A 662 -13.98 -24.81 5.20
C ILE A 662 -14.94 -23.64 4.97
N TYR A 663 -16.19 -23.87 5.36
CA TYR A 663 -17.29 -22.91 5.24
C TYR A 663 -18.16 -22.95 6.48
N ARG A 664 -19.12 -22.02 6.57
CA ARG A 664 -20.11 -21.99 7.64
C ARG A 664 -21.50 -22.27 7.10
N GLN A 665 -22.30 -22.93 7.92
CA GLN A 665 -23.70 -23.19 7.63
C GLN A 665 -24.56 -23.10 8.89
N TRP A 666 -25.85 -22.83 8.69
CA TRP A 666 -26.86 -23.02 9.73
C TRP A 666 -27.13 -24.50 9.91
N THR A 667 -26.93 -24.98 11.13
CA THR A 667 -27.25 -26.36 11.51
C THR A 667 -28.12 -26.34 12.75
N GLN A 668 -29.13 -27.22 12.79
CA GLN A 668 -29.84 -27.52 14.02
C GLN A 668 -28.99 -28.44 14.89
N VAL A 669 -28.51 -27.93 16.01
CA VAL A 669 -27.75 -28.69 17.00
C VAL A 669 -28.63 -28.99 18.20
N CYS A 670 -28.37 -30.12 18.86
CA CYS A 670 -29.06 -30.43 20.10
C CYS A 670 -28.53 -29.58 21.24
N ALA A 671 -29.38 -28.74 21.83
CA ALA A 671 -29.02 -27.91 22.98
C ALA A 671 -29.23 -28.63 24.32
N TYR A 672 -30.04 -29.70 24.36
CA TYR A 672 -30.25 -30.47 25.59
C TYR A 672 -30.51 -31.96 25.31
N PHE A 673 -29.66 -32.81 25.90
CA PHE A 673 -29.81 -34.27 25.89
C PHE A 673 -30.37 -34.77 27.21
N TYR A 674 -31.35 -35.67 27.16
CA TYR A 674 -31.88 -36.40 28.31
C TYR A 674 -31.95 -37.89 27.99
N ASN A 675 -31.30 -38.74 28.81
CA ASN A 675 -31.15 -40.19 28.57
C ASN A 675 -30.64 -40.54 27.16
N GLY A 676 -29.69 -39.77 26.64
CA GLY A 676 -29.09 -40.00 25.31
C GLY A 676 -29.99 -39.62 24.12
N ARG A 677 -31.19 -39.07 24.35
CA ARG A 677 -32.06 -38.51 23.31
C ARG A 677 -32.03 -36.99 23.33
N CYS A 678 -32.02 -36.38 22.15
CA CYS A 678 -32.16 -34.93 22.03
C CYS A 678 -33.59 -34.50 22.33
N TYR A 679 -33.76 -33.52 23.23
CA TYR A 679 -35.07 -33.00 23.63
C TYR A 679 -35.34 -31.58 23.11
N TYR A 680 -34.28 -30.80 22.91
CA TYR A 680 -34.37 -29.42 22.43
C TYR A 680 -33.29 -29.15 21.39
N TYR A 681 -33.71 -28.72 20.20
CA TYR A 681 -32.83 -28.30 19.12
C TYR A 681 -32.75 -26.77 19.08
N THR A 682 -31.54 -26.25 18.91
CA THR A 682 -31.30 -24.84 18.62
C THR A 682 -30.58 -24.73 17.28
N SER A 683 -30.87 -23.69 16.51
CA SER A 683 -30.09 -23.39 15.32
C SER A 683 -28.81 -22.66 15.75
N THR A 684 -27.66 -23.09 15.23
CA THR A 684 -26.37 -22.39 15.43
C THR A 684 -25.58 -22.36 14.12
N MET A 685 -24.63 -21.44 14.02
CA MET A 685 -23.63 -21.45 12.95
C MET A 685 -22.58 -22.51 13.27
N VAL A 686 -22.33 -23.42 12.33
CA VAL A 686 -21.30 -24.44 12.47
C VAL A 686 -20.27 -24.26 11.36
N VAL A 687 -18.99 -24.18 11.74
CA VAL A 687 -17.86 -24.27 10.81
C VAL A 687 -17.69 -25.73 10.42
N SER A 688 -17.76 -26.05 9.13
CA SER A 688 -17.71 -27.42 8.60
C SER A 688 -16.93 -27.48 7.28
N ASN A 689 -16.61 -28.68 6.80
CA ASN A 689 -16.01 -28.89 5.49
C ASN A 689 -17.10 -29.13 4.43
N LEU A 690 -16.94 -28.48 3.28
CA LEU A 690 -17.65 -28.69 2.04
C LEU A 690 -16.87 -29.72 1.20
N GLU A 691 -17.52 -30.51 0.35
CA GLU A 691 -16.83 -31.48 -0.51
C GLU A 691 -15.74 -30.80 -1.34
N LYS A 692 -16.10 -29.75 -2.10
CA LYS A 692 -15.14 -28.91 -2.83
C LYS A 692 -15.67 -27.55 -3.27
N ALA A 693 -14.76 -26.61 -3.49
CA ALA A 693 -14.96 -25.37 -4.22
C ALA A 693 -14.05 -25.34 -5.46
N GLU A 694 -14.55 -24.84 -6.60
CA GLU A 694 -13.83 -24.83 -7.88
C GLU A 694 -13.88 -23.44 -8.52
N PHE A 695 -12.72 -22.93 -8.94
CA PHE A 695 -12.53 -21.68 -9.67
C PHE A 695 -11.66 -21.93 -10.89
N THR A 696 -12.22 -21.80 -12.08
CA THR A 696 -11.55 -22.08 -13.36
C THR A 696 -11.66 -20.88 -14.28
N GLY A 697 -10.58 -20.55 -14.98
CA GLY A 697 -10.57 -19.39 -15.86
C GLY A 697 -9.27 -19.14 -16.61
N TRP A 698 -9.24 -17.98 -17.28
CA TRP A 698 -8.14 -17.48 -18.09
C TRP A 698 -7.61 -16.17 -17.51
N GLU A 699 -6.31 -15.96 -17.60
CA GLU A 699 -5.66 -14.66 -17.34
C GLU A 699 -4.79 -14.25 -18.52
N LEU A 700 -4.82 -12.97 -18.85
CA LEU A 700 -3.98 -12.34 -19.87
C LEU A 700 -3.21 -11.18 -19.23
N SER A 701 -1.91 -11.12 -19.49
CA SER A 701 -1.08 -9.95 -19.24
C SER A 701 -0.33 -9.60 -20.52
N GLY A 702 -0.31 -8.34 -20.90
CA GLY A 702 0.39 -7.84 -22.06
C GLY A 702 1.08 -6.52 -21.75
N ARG A 703 2.30 -6.36 -22.26
CA ARG A 703 3.08 -5.12 -22.19
C ARG A 703 3.60 -4.77 -23.58
N TYR A 704 3.53 -3.50 -23.93
CA TYR A 704 4.17 -2.96 -25.11
C TYR A 704 4.84 -1.64 -24.80
N ARG A 705 6.07 -1.44 -25.28
CA ARG A 705 6.89 -0.25 -25.06
C ARG A 705 7.54 0.18 -26.37
N LYS A 706 7.49 1.48 -26.70
CA LYS A 706 8.15 2.06 -27.88
C LYS A 706 8.31 3.58 -27.74
N GLY A 707 9.55 4.09 -27.82
CA GLY A 707 9.80 5.54 -27.92
C GLY A 707 9.10 6.40 -26.83
N GLY A 708 9.12 5.96 -25.58
CA GLY A 708 8.45 6.63 -24.46
C GLY A 708 6.95 6.32 -24.31
N PHE A 709 6.33 5.65 -25.29
CA PHE A 709 4.99 5.09 -25.18
C PHE A 709 5.02 3.74 -24.44
N ALA A 710 3.97 3.50 -23.69
CA ALA A 710 3.73 2.28 -22.95
C ALA A 710 2.26 1.89 -22.96
N ALA A 711 1.98 0.61 -23.13
CA ALA A 711 0.67 0.02 -22.93
C ALA A 711 0.80 -1.25 -22.09
N ASP A 712 0.06 -1.33 -20.99
CA ASP A 712 -0.06 -2.52 -20.16
C ASP A 712 -1.55 -2.93 -20.12
N LEU A 713 -1.85 -4.15 -20.57
CA LEU A 713 -3.18 -4.75 -20.59
C LEU A 713 -3.20 -5.96 -19.67
N ASN A 714 -4.14 -6.01 -18.73
CA ASN A 714 -4.36 -7.18 -17.90
C ASN A 714 -5.84 -7.55 -17.91
N ALA A 715 -6.15 -8.84 -18.02
CA ALA A 715 -7.51 -9.34 -18.03
C ALA A 715 -7.64 -10.69 -17.32
N THR A 716 -8.84 -10.95 -16.81
CA THR A 716 -9.22 -12.21 -16.18
C THR A 716 -10.64 -12.58 -16.60
N TYR A 717 -10.86 -13.86 -16.86
CA TYR A 717 -12.16 -14.42 -17.20
C TYR A 717 -12.36 -15.74 -16.44
N TYR A 718 -13.50 -15.93 -15.77
CA TYR A 718 -13.84 -17.19 -15.09
C TYR A 718 -14.84 -17.97 -15.92
N ASP A 719 -14.45 -19.16 -16.37
CA ASP A 719 -15.35 -20.09 -17.08
C ASP A 719 -16.33 -20.76 -16.11
N LYS A 720 -15.88 -21.00 -14.87
CA LYS A 720 -16.63 -21.75 -13.87
C LYS A 720 -16.25 -21.33 -12.45
N VAL A 721 -17.27 -21.03 -11.65
CA VAL A 721 -17.17 -20.90 -10.19
C VAL A 721 -18.28 -21.74 -9.56
N ALA A 722 -17.91 -22.77 -8.80
CA ALA A 722 -18.87 -23.71 -8.24
C ALA A 722 -18.53 -24.12 -6.80
N PHE A 723 -19.56 -24.35 -6.00
CA PHE A 723 -19.47 -24.88 -4.64
C PHE A 723 -20.29 -26.17 -4.53
N CYS A 724 -19.69 -27.22 -3.96
CA CYS A 724 -20.27 -28.57 -3.96
C CYS A 724 -20.46 -29.10 -2.54
N ARG A 725 -21.71 -29.15 -2.04
CA ARG A 725 -21.98 -29.77 -0.71
C ARG A 725 -21.68 -31.26 -0.64
N THR A 726 -21.89 -31.95 -1.76
CA THR A 726 -21.53 -33.34 -2.02
C THR A 726 -21.01 -33.43 -3.44
N GLU A 727 -20.36 -34.53 -3.80
CA GLU A 727 -19.80 -34.74 -5.15
C GLU A 727 -20.86 -34.55 -6.26
N ASN A 728 -22.10 -34.97 -6.01
CA ASN A 728 -23.21 -34.89 -6.96
C ASN A 728 -24.09 -33.64 -6.83
N SER A 729 -23.76 -32.70 -5.93
CA SER A 729 -24.59 -31.52 -5.64
C SER A 729 -23.83 -30.20 -5.85
N CYS A 730 -22.93 -30.16 -6.83
CA CYS A 730 -22.26 -28.94 -7.25
C CYS A 730 -23.27 -27.94 -7.82
N LYS A 731 -23.19 -26.69 -7.39
CA LYS A 731 -23.98 -25.58 -7.94
C LYS A 731 -23.07 -24.44 -8.38
N ASP A 732 -23.42 -23.80 -9.49
CA ASP A 732 -22.81 -22.54 -9.96
C ASP A 732 -23.39 -21.35 -9.17
N SER A 733 -23.35 -21.48 -7.85
CA SER A 733 -23.80 -20.47 -6.91
C SER A 733 -22.95 -20.48 -5.64
N SER A 734 -22.75 -19.31 -5.04
CA SER A 734 -22.15 -19.20 -3.70
C SER A 734 -23.03 -19.85 -2.63
N LEU A 735 -22.50 -19.98 -1.42
CA LEU A 735 -23.14 -20.68 -0.31
C LEU A 735 -23.99 -19.75 0.55
N ALA A 736 -25.26 -20.07 0.77
CA ALA A 736 -26.11 -19.30 1.68
C ALA A 736 -25.53 -19.25 3.10
N ALA A 737 -25.49 -18.04 3.69
CA ALA A 737 -24.97 -17.76 5.04
C ALA A 737 -23.46 -18.04 5.26
N ASP A 738 -22.69 -18.26 4.19
CA ASP A 738 -21.22 -18.33 4.25
C ASP A 738 -20.53 -17.09 3.66
N TYR A 739 -19.32 -16.79 4.16
CA TYR A 739 -18.51 -15.65 3.71
C TYR A 739 -18.16 -15.72 2.21
N ALA A 740 -18.08 -16.92 1.63
CA ALA A 740 -17.88 -17.09 0.20
C ALA A 740 -18.91 -16.34 -0.65
N THR A 741 -20.10 -16.03 -0.12
CA THR A 741 -21.12 -15.22 -0.80
C THR A 741 -20.57 -13.92 -1.34
N ASN A 742 -19.76 -13.20 -0.57
CA ASN A 742 -19.18 -11.95 -1.02
C ASN A 742 -17.74 -12.11 -1.55
N GLN A 743 -17.14 -13.30 -1.53
CA GLN A 743 -15.78 -13.53 -2.03
C GLN A 743 -15.73 -14.00 -3.51
N VAL A 744 -16.90 -14.25 -4.15
CA VAL A 744 -16.98 -14.62 -5.57
C VAL A 744 -16.60 -13.41 -6.45
N PRO A 745 -15.56 -13.54 -7.30
CA PRO A 745 -15.10 -12.45 -8.15
C PRO A 745 -16.07 -12.16 -9.32
N PRO A 746 -15.85 -11.06 -10.06
CA PRO A 746 -16.49 -10.84 -11.36
C PRO A 746 -16.14 -11.95 -12.35
N GLU A 747 -17.08 -12.28 -13.23
CA GLU A 747 -16.91 -13.23 -14.34
C GLU A 747 -15.80 -12.77 -15.27
N TYR A 748 -15.71 -11.47 -15.55
CA TYR A 748 -14.58 -10.88 -16.23
C TYR A 748 -14.16 -9.57 -15.58
N SER A 749 -12.87 -9.28 -15.66
CA SER A 749 -12.32 -7.97 -15.36
C SER A 749 -11.14 -7.69 -16.28
N TRP A 750 -10.93 -6.43 -16.66
CA TRP A 750 -9.74 -6.02 -17.38
C TRP A 750 -9.34 -4.59 -17.06
N ASN A 751 -8.04 -4.32 -17.12
CA ASN A 751 -7.46 -2.99 -17.03
C ASN A 751 -6.52 -2.74 -18.21
N LEU A 752 -6.58 -1.53 -18.76
CA LEU A 752 -5.65 -1.03 -19.77
C LEU A 752 -5.03 0.25 -19.26
N THR A 753 -3.71 0.27 -19.10
CA THR A 753 -2.94 1.47 -18.78
C THR A 753 -2.14 1.89 -20.00
N LEU A 754 -2.31 3.13 -20.43
CA LEU A 754 -1.54 3.76 -21.50
C LEU A 754 -0.71 4.88 -20.89
N SER A 755 0.58 4.94 -21.20
CA SER A 755 1.46 6.02 -20.77
C SER A 755 2.30 6.57 -21.92
N GLN A 756 2.57 7.86 -21.89
CA GLN A 756 3.40 8.54 -22.88
C GLN A 756 4.34 9.51 -22.17
N LYS A 757 5.63 9.34 -22.39
CA LYS A 757 6.65 10.32 -22.03
C LYS A 757 6.84 11.35 -23.13
N LEU A 758 6.92 12.62 -22.75
CA LEU A 758 7.03 13.79 -23.62
C LEU A 758 8.07 14.76 -23.04
N LEU A 759 8.45 15.77 -23.82
CA LEU A 759 9.37 16.84 -23.40
C LEU A 759 10.72 16.32 -22.87
N LYS A 760 11.33 15.38 -23.59
CA LYS A 760 12.56 14.67 -23.16
C LYS A 760 12.35 14.03 -21.77
N ASP A 761 11.27 13.28 -21.64
CA ASP A 761 10.84 12.56 -20.43
C ASP A 761 10.50 13.43 -19.21
N ARG A 762 10.41 14.76 -19.37
CA ARG A 762 10.00 15.66 -18.27
C ARG A 762 8.51 15.67 -18.02
N LEU A 763 7.69 15.29 -19.00
CA LEU A 763 6.25 15.16 -18.86
C LEU A 763 5.86 13.71 -19.10
N ASN A 764 5.20 13.08 -18.14
CA ASN A 764 4.61 11.77 -18.32
C ASN A 764 3.09 11.86 -18.16
N LEU A 765 2.38 11.39 -19.18
CA LEU A 765 0.93 11.34 -19.21
C LEU A 765 0.52 9.87 -19.14
N SER A 766 -0.44 9.54 -18.30
CA SER A 766 -0.95 8.18 -18.13
C SER A 766 -2.47 8.17 -18.03
N ALA A 767 -3.10 7.18 -18.65
CA ALA A 767 -4.53 6.92 -18.57
C ALA A 767 -4.75 5.45 -18.24
N ARG A 768 -5.66 5.15 -17.30
CA ARG A 768 -6.05 3.79 -16.94
C ARG A 768 -7.55 3.63 -17.10
N VAL A 769 -7.97 2.58 -17.79
CA VAL A 769 -9.38 2.18 -17.90
C VAL A 769 -9.55 0.82 -17.26
N ASN A 770 -10.46 0.72 -16.30
CA ASN A 770 -10.81 -0.53 -15.60
C ASN A 770 -12.26 -0.90 -15.93
N ARG A 771 -12.50 -2.14 -16.34
CA ARG A 771 -13.85 -2.71 -16.54
C ARG A 771 -14.06 -3.88 -15.59
N THR A 772 -15.18 -3.84 -14.89
CA THR A 772 -15.64 -4.92 -14.01
C THR A 772 -16.93 -5.51 -14.58
N GLY A 773 -16.98 -6.83 -14.74
CA GLY A 773 -18.14 -7.58 -15.20
C GLY A 773 -19.14 -7.94 -14.09
N PRO A 774 -20.18 -8.72 -14.41
CA PRO A 774 -21.10 -9.26 -13.43
C PRO A 774 -20.40 -10.31 -12.56
N ARG A 775 -21.01 -10.75 -11.46
CA ARG A 775 -20.50 -11.81 -10.58
C ARG A 775 -20.40 -13.16 -11.31
N ALA A 776 -19.28 -13.88 -11.13
CA ALA A 776 -18.99 -15.15 -11.81
C ALA A 776 -19.95 -16.30 -11.45
N ALA A 777 -20.53 -16.29 -10.25
CA ALA A 777 -21.56 -17.23 -9.82
C ALA A 777 -22.65 -16.52 -9.03
N LYS A 778 -23.90 -16.97 -9.16
CA LYS A 778 -25.04 -16.34 -8.45
C LYS A 778 -24.95 -16.61 -6.94
N ALA A 779 -25.64 -15.82 -6.12
CA ALA A 779 -25.79 -16.18 -4.70
C ALA A 779 -26.90 -17.21 -4.53
N GLU A 780 -26.67 -18.24 -3.72
CA GLU A 780 -27.75 -19.16 -3.32
C GLU A 780 -28.78 -18.40 -2.45
N PRO A 781 -30.09 -18.52 -2.74
CA PRO A 781 -31.12 -17.92 -1.91
C PRO A 781 -31.10 -18.49 -0.48
N THR A 782 -31.35 -17.65 0.53
CA THR A 782 -31.52 -18.13 1.91
C THR A 782 -32.83 -18.90 2.05
N SER A 783 -32.75 -20.16 2.49
CA SER A 783 -33.93 -21.02 2.66
C SER A 783 -34.68 -20.68 3.95
N GLY A 784 -35.90 -20.14 3.83
CA GLY A 784 -36.95 -20.21 4.86
C GLY A 784 -36.93 -19.13 5.94
N GLY A 785 -37.54 -17.97 5.68
CA GLY A 785 -38.04 -17.02 6.70
C GLY A 785 -37.01 -16.34 7.62
N ALA A 786 -35.75 -16.79 7.62
CA ALA A 786 -34.64 -16.16 8.31
C ALA A 786 -34.10 -15.01 7.43
N ASN A 787 -33.94 -13.83 8.03
CA ASN A 787 -33.26 -12.70 7.41
C ASN A 787 -31.85 -13.16 6.98
N PRO A 788 -31.38 -12.92 5.74
CA PRO A 788 -30.03 -13.31 5.32
C PRO A 788 -28.98 -12.72 6.26
N PHE A 789 -28.32 -13.58 7.04
CA PHE A 789 -27.26 -13.17 7.96
C PHE A 789 -26.06 -12.54 7.24
N ILE A 790 -25.88 -12.84 5.95
CA ILE A 790 -24.93 -12.17 5.05
C ILE A 790 -25.74 -11.49 3.97
N ALA A 791 -25.64 -10.16 3.88
CA ALA A 791 -26.21 -9.43 2.76
C ALA A 791 -25.33 -9.66 1.53
N LEU A 792 -25.97 -10.00 0.42
CA LEU A 792 -25.29 -10.05 -0.85
C LEU A 792 -24.89 -8.62 -1.24
N ILE A 793 -23.60 -8.37 -1.46
CA ILE A 793 -23.17 -7.14 -2.12
C ILE A 793 -23.52 -7.26 -3.60
N ASP A 794 -24.60 -6.57 -4.00
CA ASP A 794 -25.00 -6.48 -5.41
C ASP A 794 -24.21 -5.36 -6.07
N TRP A 795 -23.60 -5.67 -7.22
CA TRP A 795 -22.98 -4.69 -8.10
C TRP A 795 -23.42 -4.97 -9.53
N LYS A 796 -23.46 -3.92 -10.34
CA LYS A 796 -23.66 -4.04 -11.79
C LYS A 796 -22.33 -3.81 -12.52
N PRO A 797 -22.16 -4.32 -13.75
CA PRO A 797 -20.97 -4.06 -14.53
C PRO A 797 -20.73 -2.55 -14.69
N TYR A 798 -19.50 -2.10 -14.50
CA TYR A 798 -19.13 -0.69 -14.53
C TYR A 798 -17.75 -0.48 -15.17
N THR A 799 -17.47 0.76 -15.60
CA THR A 799 -16.17 1.17 -16.14
C THR A 799 -15.72 2.44 -15.45
N VAL A 800 -14.49 2.43 -14.94
CA VAL A 800 -13.86 3.59 -14.31
C VAL A 800 -12.62 3.97 -15.12
N THR A 801 -12.49 5.27 -15.39
CA THR A 801 -11.31 5.83 -16.07
C THR A 801 -10.57 6.76 -15.11
N SER A 802 -9.25 6.61 -15.07
CA SER A 802 -8.35 7.43 -14.27
C SER A 802 -7.30 8.07 -15.17
N LEU A 803 -6.96 9.32 -14.91
CA LEU A 803 -5.92 10.07 -15.61
C LEU A 803 -4.85 10.51 -14.61
N TYR A 804 -3.60 10.47 -15.04
CA TYR A 804 -2.46 10.92 -14.27
C TYR A 804 -1.50 11.68 -15.19
N ALA A 805 -0.98 12.79 -14.69
CA ALA A 805 0.05 13.54 -15.38
C ALA A 805 1.08 14.00 -14.36
N ASP A 806 2.36 13.89 -14.71
CA ASP A 806 3.43 14.45 -13.92
C ASP A 806 4.44 15.21 -14.75
N TYR A 807 4.97 16.26 -14.14
CA TYR A 807 5.95 17.16 -14.73
C TYR A 807 7.14 17.35 -13.80
N ALA A 808 8.32 16.94 -14.27
CA ALA A 808 9.59 17.21 -13.62
C ALA A 808 9.96 18.69 -13.78
N VAL A 809 9.67 19.48 -12.74
CA VAL A 809 9.98 20.92 -12.66
C VAL A 809 11.50 21.13 -12.58
N THR A 810 12.20 20.28 -11.85
CA THR A 810 13.67 20.17 -11.79
C THR A 810 14.09 18.70 -11.75
N ASP A 811 15.40 18.42 -11.74
CA ASP A 811 15.93 17.06 -11.53
C ASP A 811 15.50 16.43 -10.19
N GLY A 812 15.10 17.25 -9.21
CA GLY A 812 14.73 16.83 -7.86
C GLY A 812 13.33 17.29 -7.44
N ALA A 813 12.50 17.80 -8.36
CA ALA A 813 11.15 18.24 -8.02
C ALA A 813 10.16 17.87 -9.12
N LYS A 814 9.09 17.18 -8.74
CA LYS A 814 8.02 16.71 -9.63
C LYS A 814 6.68 17.15 -9.09
N PHE A 815 5.91 17.85 -9.92
CA PHE A 815 4.51 18.12 -9.68
C PHE A 815 3.68 17.07 -10.40
N TYR A 816 2.60 16.61 -9.79
CA TYR A 816 1.65 15.70 -10.45
C TYR A 816 0.21 16.10 -10.19
N VAL A 817 -0.63 15.72 -11.14
CA VAL A 817 -2.08 15.82 -11.07
C VAL A 817 -2.66 14.44 -11.38
N SER A 818 -3.64 14.01 -10.60
CA SER A 818 -4.40 12.80 -10.86
C SER A 818 -5.90 13.08 -10.79
N ALA A 819 -6.66 12.44 -11.67
CA ALA A 819 -8.11 12.45 -11.69
C ALA A 819 -8.59 11.00 -11.71
N GLU A 820 -9.11 10.53 -10.59
CA GLU A 820 -9.72 9.20 -10.47
C GLU A 820 -11.21 9.29 -10.80
N ASN A 821 -11.77 8.26 -11.42
CA ASN A 821 -13.18 8.20 -11.83
C ASN A 821 -13.63 9.45 -12.61
N VAL A 822 -12.95 9.76 -13.71
CA VAL A 822 -13.12 11.01 -14.49
C VAL A 822 -14.57 11.24 -14.96
N PHE A 823 -15.27 10.16 -15.30
CA PHE A 823 -16.68 10.21 -15.75
C PHE A 823 -17.68 10.16 -14.60
N ASP A 824 -17.19 10.17 -13.36
CA ASP A 824 -18.01 10.25 -12.15
C ASP A 824 -19.06 9.15 -12.00
N GLU A 825 -18.71 7.93 -12.44
CA GLU A 825 -19.59 6.77 -12.38
C GLU A 825 -19.94 6.44 -10.92
N TYR A 826 -21.21 6.21 -10.63
CA TYR A 826 -21.67 5.58 -9.39
C TYR A 826 -21.55 4.07 -9.51
N TYR A 827 -20.73 3.45 -8.65
CA TYR A 827 -20.53 2.01 -8.67
C TYR A 827 -20.32 1.45 -7.26
N VAL A 828 -20.61 0.16 -7.10
CA VAL A 828 -20.28 -0.63 -5.91
C VAL A 828 -19.20 -1.62 -6.33
N GLU A 829 -18.13 -1.71 -5.54
CA GLU A 829 -17.06 -2.65 -5.86
C GLU A 829 -17.43 -4.08 -5.47
N PRO A 830 -16.97 -5.07 -6.26
CA PRO A 830 -17.09 -6.46 -5.86
C PRO A 830 -16.29 -6.69 -4.58
N LEU A 831 -16.69 -7.71 -3.83
CA LEU A 831 -16.00 -8.20 -2.64
C LEU A 831 -16.01 -7.31 -1.39
N GLY A 832 -16.53 -6.09 -1.48
CA GLY A 832 -16.78 -5.28 -0.29
C GLY A 832 -17.62 -6.05 0.74
N LEU A 833 -17.46 -5.71 2.02
CA LEU A 833 -18.29 -6.30 3.07
C LEU A 833 -19.51 -5.44 3.41
N ALA A 834 -19.48 -4.14 3.09
CA ALA A 834 -20.59 -3.20 3.31
C ALA A 834 -21.25 -2.77 1.99
N LEU A 835 -22.57 -2.56 1.99
CA LEU A 835 -23.33 -1.99 0.86
C LEU A 835 -23.10 -0.48 0.76
N MET A 836 -21.91 -0.08 0.30
CA MET A 836 -21.49 1.32 0.17
C MET A 836 -21.00 1.57 -1.27
N PRO A 837 -21.36 2.70 -1.89
CA PRO A 837 -20.86 3.04 -3.20
C PRO A 837 -19.39 3.47 -3.09
N SER A 838 -18.62 3.27 -4.14
CA SER A 838 -17.24 3.74 -4.22
C SER A 838 -17.17 5.25 -4.51
N PRO A 839 -16.01 5.88 -4.26
CA PRO A 839 -15.85 7.32 -4.49
C PRO A 839 -16.14 7.74 -5.93
N GLY A 840 -16.83 8.87 -6.05
CA GLY A 840 -16.96 9.61 -7.30
C GLY A 840 -15.63 10.19 -7.79
N ARG A 841 -15.72 11.03 -8.80
CA ARG A 841 -14.60 11.79 -9.35
C ARG A 841 -13.80 12.46 -8.25
N THR A 842 -12.50 12.19 -8.24
CA THR A 842 -11.58 12.70 -7.22
C THR A 842 -10.35 13.28 -7.91
N LEU A 843 -10.16 14.60 -7.77
CA LEU A 843 -8.94 15.28 -8.23
C LEU A 843 -7.90 15.33 -7.11
N ARG A 844 -6.63 15.16 -7.46
CA ARG A 844 -5.50 15.36 -6.55
C ARG A 844 -4.36 16.08 -7.22
N PHE A 845 -3.65 16.85 -6.41
CA PHE A 845 -2.46 17.59 -6.77
C PHE A 845 -1.38 17.22 -5.78
N GLY A 846 -0.17 16.99 -6.25
CA GLY A 846 0.93 16.74 -5.34
C GLY A 846 2.27 17.21 -5.87
N LEU A 847 3.17 17.40 -4.91
CA LEU A 847 4.55 17.79 -5.13
C LEU A 847 5.43 16.75 -4.46
N THR A 848 6.40 16.23 -5.19
CA THR A 848 7.48 15.42 -4.65
C THR A 848 8.78 16.18 -4.83
N ALA A 849 9.53 16.36 -3.76
CA ALA A 849 10.85 16.96 -3.74
C ALA A 849 11.86 15.91 -3.24
N ALA A 850 12.88 15.64 -4.04
CA ALA A 850 13.97 14.72 -3.76
C ALA A 850 15.30 15.48 -3.78
N PHE A 851 16.09 15.31 -2.73
CA PHE A 851 17.39 15.95 -2.53
C PHE A 851 18.43 14.87 -2.46
N ASN A 852 19.47 14.99 -3.29
CA ASN A 852 20.49 13.95 -3.45
C ASN A 852 19.86 12.57 -3.66
N GLY A 853 18.68 12.54 -4.28
CA GLY A 853 17.94 11.32 -4.54
C GLY A 853 18.32 10.71 -5.89
N PRO A 854 17.88 9.48 -6.16
CA PRO A 854 17.99 8.89 -7.48
C PRO A 854 17.39 9.86 -8.49
N LYS A 855 18.19 10.27 -9.48
CA LYS A 855 17.68 11.10 -10.57
C LYS A 855 16.57 10.29 -11.23
N SER A 856 15.35 10.80 -11.18
CA SER A 856 14.18 10.17 -11.78
C SER A 856 14.50 9.76 -13.21
N GLY A 857 14.55 8.45 -13.46
CA GLY A 857 14.85 7.83 -14.76
C GLY A 857 15.93 8.52 -15.60
N ARG A 858 17.22 8.32 -15.28
CA ARG A 858 18.31 8.60 -16.22
C ARG A 858 18.18 7.69 -17.45
N TYR A 859 17.84 8.25 -18.61
CA TYR A 859 18.27 7.69 -19.89
C TYR A 859 19.50 8.43 -20.41
N LEU A 860 20.42 7.62 -20.92
CA LEU A 860 21.65 7.98 -21.56
C LEU A 860 21.39 8.73 -22.86
N GLY A 861 21.94 9.94 -22.94
CA GLY A 861 22.20 10.69 -24.15
C GLY A 861 23.24 11.74 -23.79
N GLU A 862 24.45 11.59 -24.32
CA GLU A 862 25.48 12.63 -24.30
C GLU A 862 24.88 13.97 -24.74
N GLY A 863 25.14 15.02 -23.98
CA GLY A 863 24.78 16.39 -24.35
C GLY A 863 24.17 17.20 -23.21
N ASP A 864 24.96 17.44 -22.16
CA ASP A 864 25.38 18.79 -21.74
C ASP A 864 25.52 18.86 -20.22
N SER A 865 26.66 18.40 -19.72
CA SER A 865 27.09 18.58 -18.33
C SER A 865 27.73 19.96 -18.10
N ARG A 866 27.38 21.00 -18.87
CA ARG A 866 28.02 22.33 -18.76
C ARG A 866 27.16 23.40 -18.10
N ASN A 867 26.18 23.04 -17.28
CA ASN A 867 25.51 24.02 -16.42
C ASN A 867 25.38 23.53 -14.97
N SER A 868 26.49 23.06 -14.38
CA SER A 868 26.74 23.39 -12.98
C SER A 868 27.09 24.88 -12.95
N GLY A 869 26.07 25.73 -12.87
CA GLY A 869 26.26 27.16 -12.61
C GLY A 869 27.11 27.35 -11.35
N GLU A 870 27.84 28.45 -11.28
CA GLU A 870 28.76 28.75 -10.17
C GLU A 870 28.14 28.47 -8.79
N PRO A 871 28.93 27.98 -7.82
CA PRO A 871 28.47 27.70 -6.47
C PRO A 871 27.78 28.94 -5.89
N VAL A 872 26.55 28.77 -5.44
CA VAL A 872 25.77 29.87 -4.90
C VAL A 872 26.16 30.09 -3.45
N ASP A 873 26.53 31.32 -3.09
CA ASP A 873 26.73 31.67 -1.69
C ASP A 873 25.37 31.71 -0.98
N TRP A 874 25.24 30.91 0.07
CA TRP A 874 24.04 30.81 0.89
C TRP A 874 24.15 31.62 2.17
N ASN A 875 25.31 32.23 2.47
CA ASN A 875 25.50 33.08 3.63
C ASN A 875 24.79 34.43 3.45
N GLY A 876 24.24 34.95 4.55
CA GLY A 876 23.72 36.32 4.59
C GLY A 876 22.23 36.43 4.83
N LEU A 877 21.74 37.67 4.71
CA LEU A 877 20.34 38.03 4.93
C LEU A 877 19.49 37.62 3.72
N TYR A 878 18.25 37.24 3.98
CA TYR A 878 17.24 37.10 2.93
C TYR A 878 15.89 37.64 3.37
N VAL A 879 15.15 38.14 2.40
CA VAL A 879 13.74 38.55 2.54
C VAL A 879 12.93 37.86 1.47
N GLY A 880 11.73 37.40 1.82
CA GLY A 880 10.86 36.71 0.88
C GLY A 880 9.39 37.03 1.04
N LEU A 881 8.66 36.73 -0.02
CA LEU A 881 7.20 36.69 -0.04
C LEU A 881 6.77 35.23 -0.16
N HIS A 882 5.69 34.87 0.52
CA HIS A 882 5.12 33.54 0.42
C HIS A 882 3.60 33.56 0.34
N GLY A 883 3.05 32.57 -0.34
CA GLY A 883 1.68 32.12 -0.15
C GLY A 883 1.69 30.86 0.70
N SER A 884 0.77 30.73 1.64
CA SER A 884 0.62 29.52 2.44
C SER A 884 -0.82 29.04 2.48
N ARG A 885 -1.00 27.73 2.62
CA ARG A 885 -2.30 27.12 2.95
C ARG A 885 -2.16 26.39 4.27
N SER A 886 -2.92 26.81 5.27
CA SER A 886 -2.98 26.20 6.59
C SER A 886 -4.28 25.42 6.69
N GLN A 887 -4.24 24.21 7.26
CA GLN A 887 -5.42 23.40 7.50
C GLN A 887 -5.26 22.57 8.77
N GLY A 888 -6.36 22.27 9.46
CA GLY A 888 -6.33 21.32 10.57
C GLY A 888 -7.46 21.51 11.58
N PRO A 889 -7.54 20.66 12.60
CA PRO A 889 -8.61 20.72 13.59
C PRO A 889 -8.43 21.91 14.54
N ILE A 890 -9.55 22.52 14.89
CA ILE A 890 -9.67 23.46 16.01
C ILE A 890 -10.67 22.86 17.00
N SER A 891 -10.28 22.69 18.25
CA SER A 891 -11.18 22.30 19.34
C SER A 891 -11.30 23.46 20.31
N ALA A 892 -12.44 23.62 20.95
CA ALA A 892 -12.61 24.52 22.07
C ALA A 892 -13.38 23.85 23.20
N GLU A 893 -12.93 23.98 24.44
CA GLU A 893 -13.72 23.58 25.60
C GLU A 893 -14.50 24.79 26.11
N ALA A 894 -15.82 24.63 26.23
CA ALA A 894 -16.71 25.60 26.84
C ALA A 894 -17.05 25.16 28.27
N PHE A 895 -16.81 26.04 29.24
CA PHE A 895 -17.03 25.78 30.67
C PHE A 895 -18.21 26.60 31.16
N GLY A 896 -19.18 26.00 31.86
CA GLY A 896 -20.30 26.73 32.48
C GLY A 896 -20.92 26.01 33.68
N SER A 897 -21.95 26.60 34.28
CA SER A 897 -22.65 26.05 35.46
C SER A 897 -23.32 24.68 35.24
N GLY A 898 -23.42 24.23 33.98
CA GLY A 898 -23.91 22.90 33.56
C GLY A 898 -22.82 21.87 33.19
N GLY A 899 -21.54 22.14 33.45
CA GLY A 899 -20.41 21.23 33.17
C GLY A 899 -19.54 21.64 31.97
N ILE A 900 -18.47 20.86 31.74
CA ILE A 900 -17.52 21.05 30.62
C ILE A 900 -18.11 20.44 29.35
N ARG A 901 -18.08 21.17 28.23
CA ARG A 901 -18.46 20.65 26.91
C ARG A 901 -17.33 20.90 25.91
N ALA A 902 -16.88 19.84 25.23
CA ALA A 902 -15.96 19.96 24.11
C ALA A 902 -16.71 20.30 22.82
N LEU A 903 -16.30 21.39 22.16
CA LEU A 903 -16.71 21.79 20.82
C LEU A 903 -15.57 21.45 19.87
N ASN A 904 -15.83 20.59 18.90
CA ASN A 904 -14.83 20.18 17.92
C ASN A 904 -15.21 20.77 16.56
N PHE A 905 -14.38 21.71 16.11
CA PHE A 905 -14.43 22.28 14.78
C PHE A 905 -13.40 21.55 13.91
N SER A 906 -13.85 20.49 13.24
CA SER A 906 -13.02 19.74 12.30
C SER A 906 -12.80 20.51 11.00
N ASP A 907 -11.62 20.31 10.41
CA ASP A 907 -11.32 20.56 8.99
C ASP A 907 -11.53 22.00 8.50
N VAL A 908 -10.92 22.96 9.20
CA VAL A 908 -10.80 24.32 8.68
C VAL A 908 -9.55 24.45 7.81
N ALA A 909 -9.66 25.21 6.72
CA ALA A 909 -8.56 25.53 5.84
C ALA A 909 -8.55 27.01 5.48
N GLU A 910 -7.38 27.55 5.22
CA GLU A 910 -7.20 28.95 4.86
C GLU A 910 -5.99 29.12 3.95
N THR A 911 -6.08 30.03 3.00
CA THR A 911 -4.94 30.51 2.22
C THR A 911 -4.56 31.90 2.70
N ALA A 912 -3.29 32.07 3.03
CA ALA A 912 -2.71 33.33 3.49
C ALA A 912 -1.59 33.78 2.53
N ALA A 913 -1.32 35.07 2.54
CA ALA A 913 -0.12 35.64 1.94
C ALA A 913 0.73 36.27 3.04
N GLY A 914 2.05 36.22 2.89
CA GLY A 914 2.94 36.61 3.96
C GLY A 914 4.32 37.04 3.50
N VAL A 915 5.08 37.47 4.49
CA VAL A 915 6.48 37.87 4.36
C VAL A 915 7.34 37.02 5.28
N GLN A 916 8.57 36.75 4.86
CA GLN A 916 9.56 36.05 5.67
C GLN A 916 10.91 36.77 5.64
N PHE A 917 11.60 36.74 6.78
CA PHE A 917 12.92 37.32 6.97
C PHE A 917 13.81 36.27 7.64
N GLY A 918 15.06 36.17 7.21
CA GLY A 918 16.00 35.32 7.91
C GLY A 918 17.45 35.64 7.59
N TYR A 919 18.34 34.94 8.29
CA TYR A 919 19.78 35.02 8.09
C TYR A 919 20.35 33.62 8.03
N ASN A 920 21.19 33.33 7.04
CA ASN A 920 21.92 32.08 6.96
C ASN A 920 23.37 32.26 7.39
N TYR A 921 23.80 31.39 8.30
CA TYR A 921 25.21 31.15 8.58
C TYR A 921 25.60 29.76 8.09
N VAL A 922 26.45 29.70 7.08
CA VAL A 922 26.96 28.50 6.41
C VAL A 922 28.34 28.17 6.97
N PHE A 923 28.48 26.98 7.53
CA PHE A 923 29.72 26.41 8.04
C PHE A 923 30.55 25.75 6.92
N ALA A 924 31.84 25.52 7.17
CA ALA A 924 32.77 24.98 6.18
C ALA A 924 32.39 23.57 5.67
N ASP A 925 31.59 22.82 6.42
CA ASP A 925 31.05 21.49 6.10
C ASP A 925 29.68 21.54 5.39
N ARG A 926 29.29 22.72 4.88
CA ARG A 926 28.02 22.98 4.19
C ARG A 926 26.78 22.92 5.08
N PHE A 927 26.95 22.92 6.41
CA PHE A 927 25.84 23.04 7.34
C PHE A 927 25.36 24.49 7.43
N VAL A 928 24.05 24.70 7.56
CA VAL A 928 23.42 26.01 7.68
C VAL A 928 22.64 26.11 8.98
N VAL A 929 22.85 27.19 9.71
CA VAL A 929 22.01 27.58 10.84
C VAL A 929 21.54 29.01 10.62
N GLY A 930 20.25 29.24 10.83
CA GLY A 930 19.70 30.57 10.63
C GLY A 930 18.42 30.84 11.41
N PRO A 931 18.29 32.00 12.07
CA PRO A 931 16.98 32.44 12.55
C PRO A 931 16.07 32.78 11.36
N VAL A 932 14.78 32.45 11.49
CA VAL A 932 13.73 32.79 10.53
C VAL A 932 12.51 33.35 11.27
N LEU A 933 11.94 34.41 10.72
CA LEU A 933 10.71 35.06 11.18
C LEU A 933 9.74 35.16 10.00
N ASP A 934 8.53 34.63 10.16
CA ASP A 934 7.47 34.70 9.16
C ASP A 934 6.22 35.34 9.74
N TYR A 935 5.52 36.09 8.89
CA TYR A 935 4.21 36.63 9.17
C TYR A 935 3.28 36.26 8.01
N SER A 936 2.14 35.64 8.31
CA SER A 936 1.10 35.27 7.32
C SER A 936 -0.21 35.96 7.67
N ALA A 937 -0.69 36.78 6.74
CA ALA A 937 -1.94 37.50 6.87
C ALA A 937 -3.09 36.70 6.24
N GLY A 938 -4.00 36.27 7.08
CA GLY A 938 -5.32 35.77 6.69
C GLY A 938 -6.08 35.21 7.90
N LYS A 939 -7.26 34.63 7.64
CA LYS A 939 -8.26 34.26 8.65
C LYS A 939 -8.88 32.88 8.41
N ILE A 940 -8.51 31.90 9.24
CA ILE A 940 -9.18 30.61 9.38
C ILE A 940 -10.46 30.86 10.17
N SER A 941 -11.63 30.38 9.73
CA SER A 941 -12.85 30.46 10.55
C SER A 941 -13.71 29.21 10.45
N ALA A 942 -14.29 28.80 11.57
CA ALA A 942 -15.18 27.65 11.70
C ALA A 942 -16.48 28.07 12.39
N LYS A 943 -17.57 27.37 12.08
CA LYS A 943 -18.86 27.51 12.77
C LYS A 943 -19.41 26.13 13.12
N GLN A 944 -19.98 25.98 14.32
CA GLN A 944 -20.63 24.75 14.77
C GLN A 944 -21.91 25.11 15.49
N ARG A 945 -22.99 24.36 15.23
CA ARG A 945 -24.21 24.43 16.03
C ARG A 945 -24.13 23.46 17.19
N PHE A 946 -24.59 23.88 18.37
CA PHE A 946 -24.76 23.00 19.51
C PHE A 946 -26.17 23.20 20.07
N GLN A 947 -26.91 22.11 20.27
CA GLN A 947 -28.38 22.13 20.42
C GLN A 947 -29.10 22.81 19.23
N THR A 948 -30.43 22.75 19.21
CA THR A 948 -31.27 23.29 18.11
C THR A 948 -31.20 24.81 17.95
N GLU A 949 -30.67 25.54 18.94
CA GLU A 949 -30.82 27.01 19.03
C GLU A 949 -29.51 27.80 19.25
N TYR A 950 -28.33 27.18 19.39
CA TYR A 950 -27.06 27.92 19.58
C TYR A 950 -26.07 27.73 18.44
N LEU A 951 -25.43 28.83 18.02
CA LEU A 951 -24.38 28.86 17.01
C LEU A 951 -23.08 29.37 17.65
N SER A 952 -22.01 28.57 17.56
CA SER A 952 -20.66 28.96 17.94
C SER A 952 -19.79 29.16 16.70
N SER A 953 -18.87 30.12 16.75
CA SER A 953 -17.84 30.29 15.73
C SER A 953 -16.49 30.62 16.35
N ILE A 954 -15.43 30.14 15.71
CA ILE A 954 -14.04 30.50 16.02
C ILE A 954 -13.33 30.97 14.78
N ALA A 955 -12.42 31.92 14.92
CA ALA A 955 -11.48 32.27 13.88
C ALA A 955 -10.05 32.44 14.43
N ILE A 956 -9.07 32.00 13.66
CA ILE A 956 -7.63 32.20 13.90
C ILE A 956 -7.10 33.08 12.77
N SER A 957 -6.34 34.12 13.09
CA SER A 957 -5.78 35.04 12.11
C SER A 957 -4.38 35.54 12.48
N ASN A 958 -3.70 36.20 11.53
CA ASN A 958 -2.40 36.86 11.74
C ASN A 958 -1.30 35.93 12.31
N LEU A 959 -1.11 34.77 11.68
CA LEU A 959 -0.13 33.78 12.13
C LEU A 959 1.31 34.32 11.99
N THR A 960 2.01 34.43 13.11
CA THR A 960 3.43 34.79 13.20
C THR A 960 4.24 33.63 13.74
N THR A 961 5.35 33.31 13.10
CA THR A 961 6.26 32.23 13.53
C THR A 961 7.69 32.74 13.62
N ALA A 962 8.36 32.43 14.73
CA ALA A 962 9.78 32.72 14.92
C ALA A 962 10.50 31.42 15.29
N GLY A 963 11.54 31.06 14.53
CA GLY A 963 12.23 29.80 14.70
C GLY A 963 13.67 29.81 14.24
N ILE A 964 14.31 28.65 14.37
CA ILE A 964 15.65 28.38 13.86
C ILE A 964 15.52 27.33 12.77
N ARG A 965 16.12 27.60 11.61
CA ARG A 965 16.33 26.61 10.56
C ARG A 965 17.73 26.00 10.65
N LEU A 966 17.79 24.69 10.54
CA LEU A 966 19.00 23.88 10.51
C LEU A 966 18.99 23.10 9.20
N GLY A 967 20.01 23.26 8.37
CA GLY A 967 20.00 22.71 7.03
C GLY A 967 21.36 22.36 6.47
N ILE A 968 21.36 21.84 5.26
CA ILE A 968 22.57 21.53 4.49
C ILE A 968 22.44 22.18 3.12
N VAL A 969 23.51 22.82 2.67
CA VAL A 969 23.59 23.43 1.33
C VAL A 969 24.38 22.56 0.36
N THR A 970 23.88 22.52 -0.86
CA THR A 970 24.60 22.07 -2.06
C THR A 970 24.85 23.29 -2.94
N ASP A 971 25.33 23.09 -4.17
CA ASP A 971 25.71 24.18 -5.07
C ASP A 971 24.55 25.15 -5.35
N ARG A 972 23.30 24.66 -5.39
CA ARG A 972 22.10 25.47 -5.69
C ARG A 972 20.88 25.13 -4.83
N THR A 973 21.02 24.30 -3.81
CA THR A 973 19.88 23.90 -2.98
C THR A 973 20.22 23.92 -1.50
N LEU A 974 19.35 24.52 -0.69
CA LEU A 974 19.35 24.47 0.77
C LEU A 974 18.16 23.62 1.22
N VAL A 975 18.42 22.54 1.94
CA VAL A 975 17.37 21.73 2.60
C VAL A 975 17.49 21.94 4.08
N TYR A 976 16.37 22.16 4.77
CA TYR A 976 16.40 22.50 6.18
C TYR A 976 15.18 21.94 6.93
N VAL A 977 15.41 21.64 8.20
CA VAL A 977 14.33 21.56 9.20
C VAL A 977 14.22 22.91 9.89
N VAL A 978 13.02 23.27 10.32
CA VAL A 978 12.76 24.52 11.03
C VAL A 978 11.87 24.23 12.23
N GLY A 979 12.18 24.83 13.36
CA GLY A 979 11.35 24.71 14.56
C GLY A 979 11.39 25.97 15.39
N GLY A 980 10.30 26.24 16.09
CA GLY A 980 10.19 27.47 16.86
C GLY A 980 8.85 27.68 17.54
N ARG A 981 8.52 28.95 17.77
CA ARG A 981 7.29 29.41 18.41
C ARG A 981 6.34 30.01 17.37
N ALA A 982 5.05 29.77 17.57
CA ALA A 982 3.98 30.33 16.77
C ALA A 982 3.06 31.18 17.66
N VAL A 983 2.51 32.26 17.10
CA VAL A 983 1.49 33.11 17.73
C VAL A 983 0.44 33.45 16.69
N ALA A 984 -0.84 33.39 17.05
CA ALA A 984 -1.94 33.81 16.20
C ALA A 984 -3.01 34.53 17.03
N ASP A 985 -3.72 35.47 16.41
CA ASP A 985 -4.88 36.11 17.03
C ASP A 985 -6.09 35.17 16.90
N THR A 986 -6.93 35.09 17.93
CA THR A 986 -8.16 34.29 17.95
C THR A 986 -9.37 35.16 18.23
N GLU A 987 -10.46 34.90 17.50
CA GLU A 987 -11.78 35.48 17.74
C GLU A 987 -12.77 34.32 18.00
N SER A 988 -13.61 34.43 19.02
CA SER A 988 -14.67 33.47 19.29
C SER A 988 -16.01 34.17 19.48
N GLN A 989 -17.09 33.52 19.03
CA GLN A 989 -18.46 34.02 19.19
C GLN A 989 -19.41 32.89 19.56
N ILE A 990 -20.38 33.19 20.42
CA ILE A 990 -21.51 32.31 20.75
C ILE A 990 -22.79 33.15 20.70
N GLY A 991 -23.75 32.72 19.89
CA GLY A 991 -25.04 33.38 19.72
C GLY A 991 -26.22 32.44 19.98
N TYR A 992 -27.32 33.02 20.47
CA TYR A 992 -28.62 32.37 20.59
C TYR A 992 -29.47 32.70 19.36
N GLN A 993 -30.07 31.69 18.75
CA GLN A 993 -30.84 31.80 17.52
C GLN A 993 -32.28 31.29 17.72
N ALA A 994 -33.09 32.12 18.39
CA ALA A 994 -34.49 31.80 18.71
C ALA A 994 -35.45 31.81 17.49
N SER A 995 -35.07 32.42 16.35
CA SER A 995 -35.88 32.37 15.12
C SER A 995 -35.08 32.63 13.84
N ARG A 996 -35.60 32.14 12.70
CA ARG A 996 -34.98 32.14 11.35
C ARG A 996 -34.62 33.53 10.76
N ARG A 997 -34.68 34.64 11.50
CA ARG A 997 -34.50 35.98 10.91
C ARG A 997 -33.25 36.77 11.34
N ARG A 998 -32.65 36.61 12.52
CA ARG A 998 -31.27 37.05 12.87
C ARG A 998 -30.77 36.34 14.14
N PRO A 999 -29.47 35.99 14.26
CA PRO A 999 -28.89 35.61 15.55
C PRO A 999 -28.72 36.85 16.43
N ASP A 1000 -29.18 36.79 17.69
CA ASP A 1000 -28.77 37.76 18.70
C ASP A 1000 -27.39 37.28 19.22
N ILE A 1001 -26.34 38.00 18.82
CA ILE A 1001 -24.97 37.73 19.29
C ILE A 1001 -24.95 38.06 20.79
N GLN A 1002 -24.76 37.05 21.64
CA GLN A 1002 -24.76 37.24 23.09
C GLN A 1002 -23.35 37.25 23.69
N TYR A 1003 -22.35 36.66 23.00
CA TYR A 1003 -20.95 36.64 23.44
C TYR A 1003 -19.97 36.73 22.28
N ALA A 1004 -18.96 37.60 22.41
CA ALA A 1004 -17.79 37.69 21.55
C ALA A 1004 -16.53 37.85 22.40
N GLY A 1005 -15.47 37.15 22.05
CA GLY A 1005 -14.17 37.22 22.73
C GLY A 1005 -13.01 37.26 21.75
N ASP A 1006 -12.00 38.03 22.08
CA ASP A 1006 -10.74 38.15 21.34
C ASP A 1006 -9.55 37.76 22.22
N GLY A 1007 -8.55 37.13 21.62
CA GLY A 1007 -7.39 36.60 22.34
C GLY A 1007 -6.20 36.31 21.43
N ARG A 1008 -5.14 35.74 22.00
CA ARG A 1008 -3.93 35.33 21.28
C ARG A 1008 -3.48 33.94 21.67
N MET A 1009 -3.43 33.02 20.72
CA MET A 1009 -2.93 31.66 20.89
C MET A 1009 -1.42 31.64 20.75
N ARG A 1010 -0.76 30.82 21.55
CA ARG A 1010 0.70 30.59 21.50
C ARG A 1010 0.95 29.12 21.27
N GLY A 1011 1.99 28.79 20.52
CA GLY A 1011 2.27 27.43 20.13
C GLY A 1011 3.73 27.18 19.79
N THR A 1012 3.99 25.94 19.42
CA THR A 1012 5.24 25.51 18.80
C THR A 1012 4.98 25.09 17.37
N PHE A 1013 6.03 25.07 16.55
CA PHE A 1013 5.96 24.44 15.26
C PHE A 1013 7.25 23.67 14.97
N ILE A 1014 7.11 22.64 14.14
CA ILE A 1014 8.21 21.94 13.51
C ILE A 1014 7.88 21.74 12.03
N GLY A 1015 8.87 21.88 11.17
CA GLY A 1015 8.70 21.83 9.74
C GLY A 1015 9.96 21.41 9.02
N ALA A 1016 9.80 21.14 7.73
CA ALA A 1016 10.89 20.85 6.81
C ALA A 1016 10.64 21.60 5.51
N GLY A 1017 11.69 22.14 4.92
CA GLY A 1017 11.61 22.91 3.69
C GLY A 1017 12.85 22.75 2.84
N ALA A 1018 12.71 23.20 1.61
CA ALA A 1018 13.78 23.29 0.66
C ALA A 1018 13.71 24.59 -0.12
N GLU A 1019 14.87 25.12 -0.40
CA GLU A 1019 15.08 26.37 -1.09
C GLU A 1019 16.05 26.13 -2.25
N TYR A 1020 15.63 26.45 -3.47
CA TYR A 1020 16.41 26.25 -4.69
C TYR A 1020 16.79 27.60 -5.29
N ALA A 1021 18.08 27.82 -5.49
CA ALA A 1021 18.62 29.04 -6.09
C ALA A 1021 18.32 29.09 -7.59
N LEU A 1022 17.54 30.10 -8.00
CA LEU A 1022 17.24 30.42 -9.39
C LEU A 1022 18.40 31.22 -10.04
N GLY A 1023 19.23 31.87 -9.22
CA GLY A 1023 20.43 32.61 -9.60
C GLY A 1023 21.26 32.97 -8.36
N GLU A 1024 22.05 34.04 -8.42
CA GLU A 1024 22.83 34.53 -7.25
C GLU A 1024 21.93 35.08 -6.15
N HIS A 1025 20.92 35.88 -6.50
CA HIS A 1025 20.08 36.56 -5.50
C HIS A 1025 18.73 35.87 -5.25
N TRP A 1026 18.11 35.29 -6.28
CA TRP A 1026 16.76 34.74 -6.16
C TRP A 1026 16.75 33.24 -5.87
N SER A 1027 15.88 32.82 -4.96
CA SER A 1027 15.60 31.43 -4.66
C SER A 1027 14.10 31.17 -4.50
N PHE A 1028 13.67 29.98 -4.90
CA PHE A 1028 12.33 29.48 -4.69
C PHE A 1028 12.29 28.61 -3.44
N VAL A 1029 11.32 28.82 -2.55
CA VAL A 1029 11.17 28.05 -1.31
C VAL A 1029 9.85 27.27 -1.31
N GLY A 1030 9.92 26.01 -0.90
CA GLY A 1030 8.77 25.18 -0.55
C GLY A 1030 8.99 24.60 0.84
N GLU A 1031 8.05 24.81 1.75
CA GLU A 1031 8.21 24.47 3.16
C GLU A 1031 6.90 23.98 3.77
N TYR A 1032 6.97 22.91 4.56
CA TYR A 1032 5.86 22.37 5.34
C TYR A 1032 6.08 22.61 6.83
N ARG A 1033 5.02 22.91 7.58
CA ARG A 1033 5.03 23.07 9.03
C ARG A 1033 3.83 22.39 9.68
N ASN A 1034 4.07 21.63 10.74
CA ASN A 1034 3.04 21.29 11.72
C ASN A 1034 3.13 22.30 12.88
N ILE A 1035 2.05 23.02 13.12
CA ILE A 1035 1.92 24.07 14.14
C ILE A 1035 0.96 23.56 15.20
N GLN A 1036 1.44 23.43 16.43
CA GLN A 1036 0.65 23.02 17.57
C GLN A 1036 0.48 24.21 18.51
N PHE A 1037 -0.75 24.70 18.63
CA PHE A 1037 -1.07 25.69 19.66
C PHE A 1037 -1.27 25.01 21.01
N GLU A 1038 -0.79 25.67 22.06
CA GLU A 1038 -1.05 25.32 23.44
C GLU A 1038 -2.49 25.74 23.80
N ARG A 1039 -3.10 25.07 24.79
CA ARG A 1039 -4.40 25.51 25.33
C ARG A 1039 -4.26 26.93 25.86
N GLY A 1040 -5.09 27.84 25.37
CA GLY A 1040 -5.13 29.21 25.88
C GLY A 1040 -6.18 29.36 26.97
N ASP A 1041 -5.78 29.87 28.14
CA ASP A 1041 -6.70 30.23 29.22
C ASP A 1041 -7.37 31.58 28.90
N TYR A 1042 -8.60 31.58 28.40
CA TYR A 1042 -9.36 32.83 28.17
C TYR A 1042 -10.61 32.92 29.04
N TRP A 1043 -10.66 33.97 29.85
CA TRP A 1043 -11.82 34.32 30.65
C TRP A 1043 -12.58 35.46 29.96
N SER A 1044 -13.83 35.23 29.56
CA SER A 1044 -14.73 36.31 29.15
C SER A 1044 -15.51 36.82 30.36
N GLN A 1045 -15.70 38.15 30.46
CA GLN A 1045 -16.48 38.75 31.55
C GLN A 1045 -17.97 38.43 31.42
N SER A 1046 -18.62 38.22 32.57
CA SER A 1046 -20.04 37.92 32.68
C SER A 1046 -20.92 39.04 32.12
N GLN A 1047 -21.97 38.65 31.38
CA GLN A 1047 -23.13 39.52 31.13
C GLN A 1047 -24.44 38.76 31.39
N ASN A 1048 -25.45 39.51 31.86
CA ASN A 1048 -26.78 39.02 32.20
C ASN A 1048 -27.48 38.41 30.97
N ILE A 1049 -27.79 37.11 31.02
CA ILE A 1049 -28.71 36.49 30.06
C ILE A 1049 -30.13 36.70 30.57
N SER A 1050 -30.91 37.51 29.85
CA SER A 1050 -32.36 37.61 30.07
C SER A 1050 -33.03 36.55 29.20
N ALA A 1051 -33.38 35.39 29.77
CA ALA A 1051 -34.33 34.49 29.10
C ALA A 1051 -35.72 35.16 29.06
N PRO A 1052 -36.56 34.91 28.04
CA PRO A 1052 -37.94 35.43 27.99
C PRO A 1052 -38.80 35.02 29.19
N GLU A 1053 -38.39 34.00 29.95
CA GLU A 1053 -39.08 33.49 31.14
C GLU A 1053 -38.23 33.67 32.41
N ASN A 1054 -38.28 34.87 32.99
CA ASN A 1054 -38.15 35.25 34.41
C ASN A 1054 -37.28 34.45 35.42
N THR A 1055 -36.19 33.81 34.99
CA THR A 1055 -35.12 33.37 35.91
C THR A 1055 -33.75 33.79 35.35
N PRO A 1056 -33.07 34.80 35.93
CA PRO A 1056 -31.71 35.11 35.54
C PRO A 1056 -30.80 33.95 35.99
N PHE A 1057 -30.24 33.20 35.05
CA PHE A 1057 -29.16 32.25 35.32
C PHE A 1057 -27.83 32.87 34.93
N PHE A 1058 -26.85 32.79 35.83
CA PHE A 1058 -25.49 33.22 35.56
C PHE A 1058 -24.78 32.13 34.74
N LEU A 1059 -24.44 32.43 33.50
CA LEU A 1059 -23.59 31.58 32.68
C LEU A 1059 -22.21 32.25 32.58
N THR A 1060 -21.28 31.84 33.44
CA THR A 1060 -19.85 32.14 33.22
C THR A 1060 -19.36 31.17 32.17
N LEU A 1061 -19.10 31.66 30.95
CA LEU A 1061 -18.52 30.86 29.87
C LEU A 1061 -17.00 31.09 29.79
N GLY A 1062 -16.24 30.08 30.21
CA GLY A 1062 -14.82 29.97 29.90
C GLY A 1062 -14.64 29.34 28.51
N TRP A 1063 -13.60 29.75 27.79
CA TRP A 1063 -13.33 29.25 26.44
C TRP A 1063 -11.86 28.93 26.27
N GLU A 1064 -11.53 27.66 26.03
CA GLU A 1064 -10.15 27.19 25.83
C GLU A 1064 -9.98 26.61 24.42
N PRO A 1065 -9.62 27.43 23.42
CA PRO A 1065 -9.32 26.93 22.10
C PRO A 1065 -7.96 26.23 22.09
N ASN A 1066 -7.87 25.17 21.30
CA ASN A 1066 -6.68 24.41 20.97
C ASN A 1066 -6.73 24.12 19.46
N ALA A 1067 -5.62 24.31 18.77
CA ALA A 1067 -5.56 24.16 17.32
C ALA A 1067 -4.27 23.45 16.92
N ARG A 1068 -4.40 22.53 15.96
CA ARG A 1068 -3.26 21.92 15.27
C ARG A 1068 -3.41 22.25 13.79
N LEU A 1069 -2.42 22.92 13.21
CA LEU A 1069 -2.45 23.36 11.82
C LEU A 1069 -1.26 22.78 11.06
N ASP A 1070 -1.55 22.12 9.95
CA ASP A 1070 -0.59 21.78 8.91
C ASP A 1070 -0.56 22.91 7.89
N GLN A 1071 0.60 23.53 7.71
CA GLN A 1071 0.82 24.65 6.80
C GLN A 1071 1.80 24.25 5.70
N LEU A 1072 1.36 24.35 4.45
CA LEU A 1072 2.26 24.37 3.29
C LEU A 1072 2.52 25.82 2.88
N LYS A 1073 3.79 26.17 2.73
CA LYS A 1073 4.27 27.50 2.35
C LYS A 1073 5.08 27.38 1.06
N ILE A 1074 4.77 28.23 0.09
CA ILE A 1074 5.52 28.37 -1.17
C ILE A 1074 5.88 29.84 -1.34
N GLY A 1075 7.13 30.15 -1.66
CA GLY A 1075 7.57 31.54 -1.74
C GLY A 1075 8.79 31.77 -2.63
N LEU A 1076 9.16 33.04 -2.73
CA LEU A 1076 10.37 33.52 -3.38
C LEU A 1076 11.18 34.34 -2.39
N ASN A 1077 12.47 34.06 -2.32
CA ASN A 1077 13.44 34.76 -1.50
C ASN A 1077 14.40 35.56 -2.37
N TYR A 1078 14.72 36.77 -1.89
CA TYR A 1078 15.85 37.56 -2.34
C TYR A 1078 16.95 37.50 -1.27
N ARG A 1079 18.12 37.04 -1.66
CA ARG A 1079 19.32 36.89 -0.83
C ARG A 1079 20.30 38.02 -1.15
N PHE A 1080 20.78 38.68 -0.09
CA PHE A 1080 21.61 39.89 -0.18
C PHE A 1080 23.09 39.60 -0.30
#